data_AF-A0A8T7MCI7-F1
#
_entry.id   AF-A0A8T7MCI7-F1
#
_cell.length_a   1.000
_cell.length_b   1.000
_cell.length_c   1.000
_cell.angle_alpha   90.00
_cell.angle_beta   90.00
_cell.angle_gamma   90.00
#
_symmetry.space_group_name_H-M   'P 1'
#
loop_
_entity.id
_entity.type
_entity.pdbx_description
1 polymer ?
#
loop_
_entity_poly.entity_id
_entity_poly.type
_entity_poly.pdbx_seq_one_letter_code
_entity_poly.pdbx_strand_id
1 'polypeptide(L)'
;MLKSSLHHTSTITAFIIGLPIIIVGWLGFSLLFSPLHTGQEKENEPIRLANGITAQSFRAEYLNLSKIYVKYGSVGAGVELEVSLHRGSLDGPLIAHWTGLYPQAANSLQLYAFPPQADSKNQLYFLEFEAKSATLINLAGVTLAQAPPETYPSGQLYLNGEPTQAALFYLVEYEPNPGELLRSFFEKQAQFEGLPWLALLCLGLTFGVAGILLWLLARYRLKLGFLLGKSGLRPWLIFGGLLLSLRLLLSLSFMLITPPLQGPDEPGHIGKALGLAEGKPDASFTAPMADLMQRTRFIAHFAWLTYADNPIELYPANVENRQPDLYYTLAAGLVKVGSLFGTNFTSQIYLTRLTSVLLGLMTVAAGLGLGYLWRHESTGLALALPLSVALLPEAIHLSAVANNDNGAIAFGAIVAWGMGLLFLRGLRPLFFGIALVGLVLSIYSKASANALLPGFGLGFYMLAWLHWQNRRVRLGLLLLPVAGLLLGVVTLFFLTDHNRAASAWYFNPTLEIALHAERTPQAESHSGQFVLKLSSEGKPVEQQINLFNTPSFQRVRVTGWLKTATQAGDTAALVRVQTAKQTLIEERIIASPEWRLFSFEINANADEINHTRLQTYLQLQLVCSGAGTIYLDDLSLSPTDSLDTNLLANPSFEETLWTWRDDWQEPNRSVRSFKADMLDAIQNGSGLNYSTIFLQNFLFLFITFWGAFGWSQVLYAGAVYLLGGAIFLLALFGLLRRSTWQGGSRAFHFFCLCSALTTTLALQFIRLPTSWMYIGTPDIIHSRHAFAALLPQLVILLVGLRGLHHFKVLPRRIGQKNRESAIIKEVEGLSTTLQVEKLEENHTGGWLWLTIWAWGSLLFILTILALLATIFPFYYNR
;
A
#
# COMPACT_ATOMS: atom_id res chain seq x y z
N MET A 1 4.66 -23.64 -53.70
CA MET A 1 4.50 -22.39 -52.92
C MET A 1 4.00 -22.56 -51.48
N LEU A 2 3.36 -23.67 -51.07
CA LEU A 2 2.91 -23.88 -49.67
C LEU A 2 3.98 -24.43 -48.69
N LYS A 3 5.18 -24.80 -49.16
CA LYS A 3 6.28 -25.29 -48.30
C LYS A 3 7.21 -24.19 -47.75
N SER A 4 7.23 -22.97 -48.33
CA SER A 4 8.14 -21.91 -47.85
C SER A 4 7.58 -21.06 -46.69
N SER A 5 6.28 -21.14 -46.37
CA SER A 5 5.72 -20.40 -45.22
C SER A 5 5.94 -21.11 -43.87
N LEU A 6 6.28 -22.40 -43.88
CA LEU A 6 6.54 -23.19 -42.67
C LEU A 6 7.94 -22.97 -42.07
N HIS A 7 8.93 -22.55 -42.88
CA HIS A 7 10.26 -22.22 -42.38
C HIS A 7 10.38 -20.80 -41.80
N HIS A 8 9.56 -19.84 -42.25
CA HIS A 8 9.54 -18.52 -41.61
C HIS A 8 8.83 -18.53 -40.24
N THR A 9 7.89 -19.43 -40.03
CA THR A 9 7.17 -19.52 -38.75
C THR A 9 8.03 -20.12 -37.64
N SER A 10 8.92 -21.07 -37.90
CA SER A 10 9.84 -21.60 -36.88
C SER A 10 10.84 -20.56 -36.40
N THR A 11 11.40 -19.74 -37.31
CA THR A 11 12.38 -18.70 -36.97
C THR A 11 11.74 -17.54 -36.23
N ILE A 12 10.53 -17.12 -36.63
CA ILE A 12 9.76 -16.11 -35.90
C ILE A 12 9.33 -16.64 -34.52
N THR A 13 8.99 -17.93 -34.39
CA THR A 13 8.65 -18.52 -33.09
C THR A 13 9.89 -18.64 -32.19
N ALA A 14 11.05 -19.04 -32.72
CA ALA A 14 12.32 -19.06 -31.98
C ALA A 14 12.77 -17.65 -31.59
N PHE A 15 12.59 -16.65 -32.46
CA PHE A 15 12.89 -15.26 -32.15
C PHE A 15 11.89 -14.68 -31.13
N ILE A 16 10.60 -15.01 -31.21
CA ILE A 16 9.57 -14.57 -30.27
C ILE A 16 9.66 -15.30 -28.92
N ILE A 17 10.18 -16.54 -28.86
CA ILE A 17 10.44 -17.25 -27.59
C ILE A 17 11.78 -16.82 -27.00
N GLY A 18 12.80 -16.62 -27.85
CA GLY A 18 14.14 -16.20 -27.43
C GLY A 18 14.19 -14.75 -26.98
N LEU A 19 13.45 -13.83 -27.63
CA LEU A 19 13.51 -12.41 -27.31
C LEU A 19 13.00 -12.09 -25.90
N PRO A 20 11.90 -12.66 -25.36
CA PRO A 20 11.54 -12.50 -23.96
C PRO A 20 12.54 -13.14 -23.01
N ILE A 21 13.17 -14.27 -23.34
CA ILE A 21 14.19 -14.90 -22.49
C ILE A 21 15.48 -14.05 -22.48
N ILE A 22 15.87 -13.49 -23.62
CA ILE A 22 17.01 -12.59 -23.76
C ILE A 22 16.69 -11.23 -23.14
N ILE A 23 15.47 -10.72 -23.27
CA ILE A 23 15.02 -9.48 -22.62
C ILE A 23 14.84 -9.70 -21.12
N VAL A 24 14.39 -10.85 -20.63
CA VAL A 24 14.35 -11.19 -19.20
C VAL A 24 15.76 -11.41 -18.66
N GLY A 25 16.64 -12.02 -19.45
CA GLY A 25 18.06 -12.12 -19.12
C GLY A 25 18.72 -10.75 -19.05
N TRP A 26 18.49 -9.89 -20.04
CA TRP A 26 19.17 -8.61 -20.19
C TRP A 26 18.54 -7.49 -19.36
N LEU A 27 17.20 -7.41 -19.27
CA LEU A 27 16.49 -6.52 -18.33
C LEU A 27 16.53 -7.09 -16.92
N GLY A 28 16.46 -8.39 -16.70
CA GLY A 28 16.70 -8.96 -15.37
C GLY A 28 18.08 -8.59 -14.87
N PHE A 29 19.12 -8.76 -15.71
CA PHE A 29 20.47 -8.32 -15.36
C PHE A 29 20.56 -6.78 -15.22
N SER A 30 20.05 -5.99 -16.16
CA SER A 30 20.21 -4.53 -16.11
C SER A 30 19.27 -3.80 -15.13
N LEU A 31 18.12 -4.38 -14.77
CA LEU A 31 17.14 -3.82 -13.82
C LEU A 31 17.35 -4.32 -12.39
N LEU A 32 17.90 -5.52 -12.18
CA LEU A 32 18.26 -6.01 -10.84
C LEU A 32 19.57 -5.40 -10.33
N PHE A 33 20.37 -4.78 -11.20
CA PHE A 33 21.63 -4.10 -10.86
C PHE A 33 21.58 -2.57 -11.06
N SER A 34 20.41 -1.95 -10.85
CA SER A 34 20.45 -0.59 -10.30
C SER A 34 21.03 -0.73 -8.89
N PRO A 35 22.04 0.07 -8.47
CA PRO A 35 22.83 -0.23 -7.29
C PRO A 35 21.87 -0.41 -6.13
N LEU A 36 21.74 -1.64 -5.63
CA LEU A 36 20.85 -1.94 -4.54
C LEU A 36 21.47 -1.26 -3.30
N HIS A 37 20.66 -0.48 -2.58
CA HIS A 37 21.14 0.36 -1.50
C HIS A 37 21.26 -0.47 -0.20
N THR A 38 22.41 -0.38 0.46
CA THR A 38 22.69 -1.08 1.73
C THR A 38 23.03 -0.10 2.83
N GLY A 39 22.21 -0.06 3.87
CA GLY A 39 22.48 0.53 5.17
C GLY A 39 23.34 -0.38 6.06
N GLN A 40 23.71 0.17 7.21
CA GLN A 40 24.78 -0.32 8.08
C GLN A 40 24.58 0.08 9.53
N GLU A 41 25.11 -0.72 10.46
CA GLU A 41 25.08 -0.48 11.91
C GLU A 41 26.16 0.51 12.43
N LYS A 42 25.71 1.46 13.26
CA LYS A 42 26.26 1.97 14.54
C LYS A 42 27.76 2.33 14.74
N GLU A 43 28.58 2.53 13.70
CA GLU A 43 29.93 3.14 13.85
C GLU A 43 30.14 4.40 12.96
N ASN A 44 29.07 5.13 12.66
CA ASN A 44 29.10 6.39 11.90
C ASN A 44 29.49 7.60 12.76
N GLU A 45 30.62 7.57 13.47
CA GLU A 45 31.18 8.81 14.02
C GLU A 45 31.98 9.53 12.93
N PRO A 46 31.61 10.76 12.54
CA PRO A 46 32.42 11.55 11.64
C PRO A 46 33.74 11.86 12.36
N ILE A 47 34.84 11.30 11.87
CA ILE A 47 36.17 11.59 12.42
C ILE A 47 36.65 12.86 11.75
N ARG A 48 36.65 13.96 12.51
CA ARG A 48 37.25 15.22 12.08
C ARG A 48 38.73 15.19 12.45
N LEU A 49 39.60 15.07 11.45
CA LEU A 49 41.03 15.20 11.67
C LEU A 49 41.44 16.68 11.70
N ALA A 50 42.54 16.98 12.40
CA ALA A 50 43.03 18.35 12.61
C ALA A 50 43.46 19.07 11.30
N ASN A 51 43.52 18.38 10.18
CA ASN A 51 43.95 18.86 8.86
C ASN A 51 42.80 19.14 7.88
N GLY A 52 41.54 19.15 8.33
CA GLY A 52 40.39 19.43 7.46
C GLY A 52 39.88 18.21 6.68
N ILE A 53 40.44 17.03 6.95
CA ILE A 53 39.96 15.75 6.42
C ILE A 53 38.70 15.33 7.18
N THR A 54 37.67 14.97 6.42
CA THR A 54 36.50 14.29 6.97
C THR A 54 36.50 12.84 6.54
N ALA A 55 36.38 11.93 7.49
CA ALA A 55 36.23 10.51 7.21
C ALA A 55 34.87 9.96 7.67
N GLN A 56 34.33 9.00 6.92
CA GLN A 56 33.20 8.17 7.31
C GLN A 56 33.59 6.70 7.32
N SER A 57 33.26 5.98 8.39
CA SER A 57 33.53 4.55 8.46
C SER A 57 32.28 3.72 8.13
N PHE A 58 32.47 2.52 7.58
CA PHE A 58 31.41 1.56 7.32
C PHE A 58 31.97 0.12 7.37
N ARG A 59 31.26 -0.83 7.98
CA ARG A 59 31.65 -2.25 8.09
C ARG A 59 30.93 -3.13 7.06
N ALA A 60 31.61 -3.61 6.02
CA ALA A 60 30.93 -4.43 5.01
C ALA A 60 30.43 -5.76 5.58
N GLU A 61 29.22 -6.17 5.22
CA GLU A 61 28.56 -7.34 5.81
C GLU A 61 28.64 -8.60 4.94
N TYR A 62 28.94 -8.40 3.66
CA TYR A 62 29.03 -9.48 2.67
C TYR A 62 30.48 -9.76 2.36
N LEU A 63 30.74 -11.03 2.02
CA LEU A 63 32.02 -11.46 1.49
C LEU A 63 32.12 -11.04 0.02
N ASN A 64 33.32 -10.69 -0.44
CA ASN A 64 33.62 -10.42 -1.84
C ASN A 64 32.72 -9.35 -2.48
N LEU A 65 32.70 -8.14 -1.92
CA LEU A 65 31.99 -7.01 -2.54
C LEU A 65 32.46 -6.82 -3.98
N SER A 66 31.55 -6.76 -4.95
CA SER A 66 31.88 -6.53 -6.35
C SER A 66 32.27 -5.08 -6.61
N LYS A 67 31.64 -4.13 -5.92
CA LYS A 67 31.92 -2.69 -6.02
C LYS A 67 31.55 -1.99 -4.72
N ILE A 68 32.22 -0.88 -4.43
CA ILE A 68 31.76 0.11 -3.45
C ILE A 68 31.54 1.40 -4.23
N TYR A 69 30.34 1.96 -4.18
CA TYR A 69 30.02 3.23 -4.79
C TYR A 69 30.05 4.36 -3.78
N VAL A 70 30.48 5.52 -4.25
CA VAL A 70 30.24 6.79 -3.57
C VAL A 70 29.48 7.66 -4.53
N LYS A 71 28.21 7.89 -4.20
CA LYS A 71 27.40 8.93 -4.81
C LYS A 71 27.69 10.23 -4.09
N TYR A 72 27.97 11.30 -4.80
CA TYR A 72 28.18 12.61 -4.18
C TYR A 72 27.60 13.73 -5.03
N GLY A 73 27.13 14.79 -4.39
CA GLY A 73 26.51 15.95 -5.01
C GLY A 73 26.85 17.22 -4.23
N SER A 74 27.13 18.34 -4.89
CA SER A 74 27.38 19.63 -4.24
C SER A 74 26.36 20.69 -4.69
N VAL A 75 26.24 21.73 -3.87
CA VAL A 75 25.44 22.92 -4.19
C VAL A 75 26.32 24.04 -4.82
N GLY A 76 27.61 23.79 -5.10
CA GLY A 76 28.55 24.77 -5.68
C GLY A 76 29.56 24.19 -6.69
N ALA A 77 29.86 24.96 -7.75
CA ALA A 77 30.76 24.55 -8.84
C ALA A 77 32.25 24.67 -8.47
N GLY A 78 33.09 23.77 -8.98
CA GLY A 78 34.54 23.96 -9.06
C GLY A 78 35.39 23.43 -7.90
N VAL A 79 34.89 22.49 -7.12
CA VAL A 79 35.68 21.81 -6.08
C VAL A 79 36.40 20.61 -6.69
N GLU A 80 37.73 20.52 -6.52
CA GLU A 80 38.46 19.27 -6.75
C GLU A 80 38.38 18.45 -5.46
N LEU A 81 37.74 17.29 -5.55
CA LEU A 81 37.51 16.39 -4.43
C LEU A 81 38.37 15.14 -4.62
N GLU A 82 39.06 14.75 -3.57
CA GLU A 82 39.70 13.46 -3.42
C GLU A 82 38.88 12.58 -2.48
N VAL A 83 38.64 11.35 -2.92
CA VAL A 83 37.97 10.33 -2.14
C VAL A 83 38.89 9.13 -2.04
N SER A 84 39.36 8.84 -0.83
CA SER A 84 40.19 7.68 -0.53
C SER A 84 39.39 6.65 0.27
N LEU A 85 39.56 5.37 -0.06
CA LEU A 85 38.95 4.26 0.65
C LEU A 85 40.05 3.46 1.34
N HIS A 86 40.00 3.36 2.67
CA HIS A 86 40.95 2.63 3.50
C HIS A 86 40.29 1.41 4.14
N ARG A 87 41.08 0.38 4.45
CA ARG A 87 40.63 -0.81 5.20
C ARG A 87 41.07 -0.75 6.66
N GLY A 88 40.17 -1.06 7.58
CA GLY A 88 40.45 -1.29 9.00
C GLY A 88 40.57 -0.03 9.85
N SER A 89 41.31 0.97 9.37
CA SER A 89 41.50 2.28 9.99
C SER A 89 41.70 3.36 8.93
N LEU A 90 41.63 4.64 9.31
CA LEU A 90 41.92 5.76 8.41
C LEU A 90 43.38 5.74 7.93
N ASP A 91 44.33 5.37 8.80
CA ASP A 91 45.74 5.11 8.42
C ASP A 91 45.96 3.70 7.84
N GLY A 92 44.87 2.96 7.58
CA GLY A 92 44.92 1.60 7.08
C GLY A 92 45.32 1.54 5.60
N PRO A 93 45.48 0.32 5.04
CA PRO A 93 45.83 0.15 3.63
C PRO A 93 44.86 0.91 2.73
N LEU A 94 45.41 1.83 1.93
CA LEU A 94 44.68 2.52 0.88
C LEU A 94 44.27 1.50 -0.16
N ILE A 95 42.97 1.24 -0.24
CA ILE A 95 42.39 0.27 -1.16
C ILE A 95 42.26 0.90 -2.53
N ALA A 96 41.76 2.13 -2.57
CA ALA A 96 41.52 2.86 -3.79
C ALA A 96 41.37 4.34 -3.52
N HIS A 97 41.67 5.13 -4.54
CA HIS A 97 41.71 6.57 -4.47
C HIS A 97 41.15 7.15 -5.77
N TRP A 98 40.40 8.24 -5.65
CA TRP A 98 39.86 8.97 -6.76
C TRP A 98 40.08 10.46 -6.57
N THR A 99 40.50 11.13 -7.64
CA THR A 99 40.61 12.58 -7.73
C THR A 99 39.76 13.02 -8.90
N GLY A 100 38.90 14.03 -8.72
CA GLY A 100 38.21 14.63 -9.85
C GLY A 100 37.71 16.04 -9.61
N LEU A 101 37.66 16.79 -10.70
CA LEU A 101 37.05 18.11 -10.75
C LEU A 101 35.53 17.97 -10.79
N TYR A 102 34.86 18.62 -9.85
CA TYR A 102 33.41 18.62 -9.79
C TYR A 102 32.81 19.43 -10.96
N PRO A 103 31.93 18.84 -11.80
CA PRO A 103 31.34 19.55 -12.94
C PRO A 103 30.42 20.69 -12.47
N GLN A 104 30.37 21.79 -13.23
CA GLN A 104 29.70 23.04 -12.82
C GLN A 104 28.17 22.95 -12.63
N ALA A 105 27.52 21.84 -12.98
CA ALA A 105 26.08 21.69 -12.83
C ALA A 105 25.72 21.35 -11.37
N ALA A 106 25.30 22.37 -10.61
CA ALA A 106 24.76 22.23 -9.26
C ALA A 106 23.70 21.10 -9.19
N ASN A 107 23.73 20.32 -8.11
CA ASN A 107 22.79 19.23 -7.81
C ASN A 107 22.85 17.97 -8.72
N SER A 108 23.87 17.80 -9.56
CA SER A 108 24.08 16.52 -10.25
C SER A 108 24.78 15.50 -9.35
N LEU A 109 24.11 14.38 -9.02
CA LEU A 109 24.74 13.25 -8.31
C LEU A 109 25.75 12.56 -9.23
N GLN A 110 27.01 12.61 -8.86
CA GLN A 110 28.09 11.83 -9.48
C GLN A 110 28.19 10.47 -8.80
N LEU A 111 28.59 9.45 -9.55
CA LEU A 111 28.77 8.08 -9.06
C LEU A 111 30.22 7.64 -9.31
N TYR A 112 30.98 7.43 -8.24
CA TYR A 112 32.28 6.78 -8.33
C TYR A 112 32.18 5.33 -7.85
N ALA A 113 32.91 4.41 -8.49
CA ALA A 113 32.91 2.99 -8.16
C ALA A 113 34.33 2.49 -7.88
N PHE A 114 34.57 2.06 -6.65
CA PHE A 114 35.79 1.39 -6.21
C PHE A 114 35.84 -0.07 -6.69
N PRO A 115 37.05 -0.64 -6.86
CA PRO A 115 37.22 -2.03 -7.31
C PRO A 115 36.67 -3.06 -6.32
N PRO A 116 36.39 -4.30 -6.78
CA PRO A 116 35.95 -5.40 -5.94
C PRO A 116 36.86 -5.63 -4.72
N GLN A 117 36.25 -5.95 -3.57
CA GLN A 117 36.94 -6.20 -2.31
C GLN A 117 36.78 -7.65 -1.88
N ALA A 118 37.85 -8.44 -1.98
CA ALA A 118 37.88 -9.79 -1.42
C ALA A 118 37.90 -9.75 0.12
N ASP A 119 37.33 -10.77 0.75
CA ASP A 119 37.30 -10.94 2.21
C ASP A 119 36.71 -9.74 2.96
N SER A 120 35.74 -9.06 2.35
CA SER A 120 35.10 -7.84 2.87
C SER A 120 34.20 -8.06 4.09
N LYS A 121 33.76 -9.29 4.37
CA LYS A 121 32.79 -9.56 5.44
C LYS A 121 33.35 -9.15 6.81
N ASN A 122 32.57 -8.36 7.54
CA ASN A 122 32.87 -7.74 8.84
C ASN A 122 34.10 -6.82 8.84
N GLN A 123 34.63 -6.45 7.68
CA GLN A 123 35.75 -5.52 7.58
C GLN A 123 35.26 -4.08 7.70
N LEU A 124 35.96 -3.27 8.50
CA LEU A 124 35.73 -1.83 8.58
C LEU A 124 36.42 -1.15 7.40
N TYR A 125 35.76 -0.18 6.80
CA TYR A 125 36.25 0.65 5.70
C TYR A 125 36.14 2.11 6.13
N PHE A 126 37.08 2.95 5.71
CA PHE A 126 37.03 4.39 5.93
C PHE A 126 37.05 5.11 4.58
N LEU A 127 36.06 5.97 4.37
CA LEU A 127 35.98 6.88 3.24
C LEU A 127 36.45 8.24 3.70
N GLU A 128 37.62 8.62 3.21
CA GLU A 128 38.27 9.89 3.44
C GLU A 128 37.91 10.85 2.31
N PHE A 129 37.47 12.05 2.67
CA PHE A 129 37.17 13.13 1.74
C PHE A 129 38.14 14.28 1.97
N GLU A 130 38.92 14.63 0.95
CA GLU A 130 39.88 15.73 0.98
C GLU A 130 39.58 16.71 -0.16
N ALA A 131 39.45 18.00 0.15
CA ALA A 131 39.26 19.05 -0.85
C ALA A 131 40.61 19.73 -1.15
N LYS A 132 41.06 19.69 -2.40
CA LYS A 132 42.38 20.22 -2.81
C LYS A 132 42.44 21.76 -2.88
N SER A 133 41.30 22.45 -2.84
CA SER A 133 41.27 23.91 -2.92
C SER A 133 41.47 24.57 -1.54
N ALA A 134 42.51 25.40 -1.42
CA ALA A 134 42.85 26.13 -0.20
C ALA A 134 41.75 27.09 0.31
N THR A 135 40.71 27.37 -0.48
CA THR A 135 39.54 28.15 -0.03
C THR A 135 38.51 27.34 0.78
N LEU A 136 38.68 26.01 0.91
CA LEU A 136 37.71 25.10 1.53
C LEU A 136 38.23 24.37 2.78
N ILE A 137 39.22 24.92 3.50
CA ILE A 137 39.99 24.27 4.58
C ILE A 137 39.17 23.82 5.81
N ASN A 138 37.84 23.97 5.83
CA ASN A 138 37.01 23.41 6.90
C ASN A 138 35.77 22.72 6.35
N LEU A 139 35.92 21.58 5.69
CA LEU A 139 34.77 20.67 5.62
C LEU A 139 34.54 20.13 7.03
N ALA A 140 33.45 20.52 7.68
CA ALA A 140 32.97 19.80 8.85
C ALA A 140 31.87 18.86 8.37
N GLY A 141 32.14 17.56 8.44
CA GLY A 141 31.11 16.57 8.23
C GLY A 141 30.08 16.62 9.33
N VAL A 142 28.83 16.88 8.96
CA VAL A 142 27.69 16.46 9.74
C VAL A 142 27.19 15.21 9.05
N THR A 143 27.51 14.05 9.61
CA THR A 143 26.65 12.88 9.42
C THR A 143 25.26 13.37 9.75
N LEU A 144 24.26 13.17 8.88
CA LEU A 144 22.89 13.61 9.14
C LEU A 144 22.44 12.97 10.47
N ALA A 145 22.65 13.66 11.59
CA ALA A 145 22.47 13.14 12.94
C ALA A 145 20.99 12.93 13.29
N GLN A 146 20.11 13.17 12.32
CA GLN A 146 18.68 12.94 12.38
C GLN A 146 18.20 11.85 11.42
N ALA A 147 19.07 11.32 10.56
CA ALA A 147 18.81 10.03 9.93
C ALA A 147 19.11 8.96 10.98
N PRO A 148 18.22 7.97 11.20
CA PRO A 148 18.47 6.86 12.09
C PRO A 148 19.87 6.27 11.81
N PRO A 149 20.65 5.88 12.84
CA PRO A 149 22.03 5.40 12.71
C PRO A 149 22.22 4.16 11.82
N GLU A 150 21.14 3.64 11.23
CA GLU A 150 21.06 2.46 10.39
C GLU A 150 20.80 2.76 8.90
N THR A 151 20.33 3.97 8.55
CA THR A 151 19.98 4.32 7.16
C THR A 151 21.09 5.09 6.47
N TYR A 152 21.91 4.32 5.74
CA TYR A 152 22.96 4.76 4.81
C TYR A 152 24.10 5.57 5.42
N PRO A 153 25.35 5.40 4.97
CA PRO A 153 26.40 6.39 5.20
C PRO A 153 26.09 7.58 4.27
N SER A 154 25.10 8.40 4.66
CA SER A 154 24.80 9.66 4.00
C SER A 154 25.13 10.81 4.93
N GLY A 155 25.95 11.72 4.44
CA GLY A 155 26.43 12.87 5.20
C GLY A 155 26.30 14.15 4.39
N GLN A 156 26.18 15.26 5.10
CA GLN A 156 26.38 16.58 4.54
C GLN A 156 27.70 17.11 5.06
N LEU A 157 28.67 17.34 4.17
CA LEU A 157 29.86 18.09 4.52
C LEU A 157 29.55 19.57 4.34
N TYR A 158 29.67 20.33 5.42
CA TYR A 158 29.45 21.77 5.44
C TYR A 158 30.77 22.51 5.38
N LEU A 159 30.79 23.60 4.61
CA LEU A 159 31.91 24.52 4.63
C LEU A 159 31.92 25.34 5.94
N ASN A 160 33.05 25.31 6.65
CA ASN A 160 33.26 25.86 7.98
C ASN A 160 32.32 25.33 9.07
N GLY A 161 31.67 24.19 8.85
CA GLY A 161 30.68 23.63 9.78
C GLY A 161 29.33 24.34 9.82
N GLU A 162 29.08 25.25 8.90
CA GLU A 162 27.81 25.96 8.76
C GLU A 162 27.03 25.47 7.52
N PRO A 163 25.70 25.25 7.60
CA PRO A 163 24.86 24.88 6.46
C PRO A 163 24.89 25.97 5.38
N THR A 164 25.77 25.83 4.40
CA THR A 164 25.91 26.77 3.29
C THR A 164 25.38 26.17 1.98
N GLN A 165 25.11 27.02 0.99
CA GLN A 165 24.83 26.61 -0.40
C GLN A 165 26.03 25.94 -1.09
N ALA A 166 27.06 25.50 -0.36
CA ALA A 166 28.19 24.75 -0.89
C ALA A 166 28.31 23.36 -0.25
N ALA A 167 27.26 22.88 0.44
CA ALA A 167 27.28 21.58 1.09
C ALA A 167 27.54 20.45 0.08
N LEU A 168 28.41 19.51 0.45
CA LEU A 168 28.61 18.24 -0.27
C LEU A 168 27.76 17.17 0.40
N PHE A 169 26.81 16.64 -0.34
CA PHE A 169 26.07 15.44 0.00
C PHE A 169 26.84 14.25 -0.53
N TYR A 170 26.95 13.21 0.26
CA TYR A 170 27.46 11.94 -0.24
C TYR A 170 26.64 10.78 0.31
N LEU A 171 26.67 9.67 -0.40
CA LEU A 171 25.98 8.42 -0.12
C LEU A 171 26.87 7.27 -0.55
N VAL A 172 27.24 6.42 0.40
CA VAL A 172 28.04 5.23 0.14
C VAL A 172 27.13 4.04 -0.06
N GLU A 173 27.36 3.28 -1.14
CA GLU A 173 26.66 2.03 -1.43
C GLU A 173 27.70 0.95 -1.70
N TYR A 174 27.36 -0.31 -1.54
CA TYR A 174 28.23 -1.40 -1.99
C TYR A 174 27.40 -2.51 -2.61
N GLU A 175 27.93 -3.17 -3.63
CA GLU A 175 27.30 -4.32 -4.28
C GLU A 175 27.97 -5.62 -3.78
N PRO A 176 27.23 -6.56 -3.21
CA PRO A 176 27.76 -7.89 -2.90
C PRO A 176 27.78 -8.77 -4.15
N ASN A 177 28.55 -9.85 -4.05
CA ASN A 177 28.48 -10.93 -5.02
C ASN A 177 27.07 -11.58 -5.02
N PRO A 178 26.41 -11.80 -6.18
CA PRO A 178 25.11 -12.49 -6.27
C PRO A 178 25.05 -13.87 -5.59
N GLY A 179 26.16 -14.61 -5.56
CA GLY A 179 26.25 -15.90 -4.85
C GLY A 179 26.16 -15.74 -3.33
N GLU A 180 26.80 -14.71 -2.78
CA GLU A 180 26.73 -14.39 -1.34
C GLU A 180 25.36 -13.84 -0.96
N LEU A 181 24.69 -13.11 -1.87
CA LEU A 181 23.29 -12.72 -1.70
C LEU A 181 22.36 -13.93 -1.53
N LEU A 182 22.45 -14.89 -2.45
CA LEU A 182 21.65 -16.11 -2.37
C LEU A 182 21.96 -16.90 -1.11
N ARG A 183 23.25 -17.03 -0.76
CA ARG A 183 23.68 -17.68 0.49
C ARG A 183 23.06 -17.01 1.71
N SER A 184 23.16 -15.69 1.83
CA SER A 184 22.60 -14.90 2.92
C SER A 184 21.07 -15.06 3.01
N PHE A 185 20.38 -15.11 1.87
CA PHE A 185 18.96 -15.44 1.82
C PHE A 185 18.66 -16.81 2.45
N PHE A 186 19.37 -17.87 2.07
CA PHE A 186 19.17 -19.21 2.64
C PHE A 186 19.50 -19.26 4.13
N GLU A 187 20.59 -18.61 4.55
CA GLU A 187 21.00 -18.53 5.96
C GLU A 187 19.93 -17.83 6.81
N LYS A 188 19.44 -16.66 6.36
CA LYS A 188 18.39 -15.90 7.06
C LYS A 188 17.05 -16.64 7.05
N GLN A 189 16.65 -17.24 5.94
CA GLN A 189 15.45 -18.07 5.88
C GLN A 189 15.50 -19.24 6.85
N ALA A 190 16.65 -19.90 6.98
CA ALA A 190 16.84 -20.95 7.98
C ALA A 190 16.76 -20.41 9.41
N GLN A 191 17.32 -19.22 9.67
CA GLN A 191 17.23 -18.54 10.98
C GLN A 191 15.79 -18.18 11.37
N PHE A 192 14.93 -17.87 10.39
CA PHE A 192 13.52 -17.57 10.63
C PHE A 192 12.63 -18.81 10.71
N GLU A 193 13.21 -20.02 10.71
CA GLU A 193 12.48 -21.28 10.61
C GLU A 193 11.64 -21.39 9.32
N GLY A 194 12.05 -20.64 8.28
CA GLY A 194 11.45 -20.66 6.96
C GLY A 194 11.80 -21.93 6.18
N LEU A 195 11.15 -22.09 5.03
CA LEU A 195 11.30 -23.27 4.15
C LEU A 195 11.85 -22.86 2.77
N PRO A 196 13.12 -22.43 2.67
CA PRO A 196 13.63 -21.85 1.43
C PRO A 196 13.72 -22.88 0.28
N TRP A 197 13.92 -24.16 0.59
CA TRP A 197 13.85 -25.24 -0.40
C TRP A 197 12.45 -25.42 -0.98
N LEU A 198 11.42 -25.23 -0.15
CA LEU A 198 10.04 -25.25 -0.62
C LEU A 198 9.77 -24.06 -1.53
N ALA A 199 10.33 -22.88 -1.24
CA ALA A 199 10.23 -21.72 -2.10
C ALA A 199 10.84 -21.96 -3.49
N LEU A 200 12.04 -22.56 -3.54
CA LEU A 200 12.70 -22.97 -4.78
C LEU A 200 11.90 -24.03 -5.54
N LEU A 201 11.33 -25.02 -4.84
CA LEU A 201 10.48 -26.04 -5.44
C LEU A 201 9.23 -25.40 -6.06
N CYS A 202 8.54 -24.54 -5.33
CA CYS A 202 7.39 -23.78 -5.83
C CYS A 202 7.76 -22.93 -7.05
N LEU A 203 8.95 -22.33 -7.06
CA LEU A 203 9.43 -21.54 -8.18
C LEU A 203 9.74 -22.42 -9.41
N GLY A 204 10.39 -23.56 -9.21
CA GLY A 204 10.64 -24.54 -10.27
C GLY A 204 9.33 -25.06 -10.88
N LEU A 205 8.36 -25.40 -10.03
CA LEU A 205 7.01 -25.80 -10.47
C LEU A 205 6.27 -24.66 -11.18
N THR A 206 6.44 -23.41 -10.73
CA THR A 206 5.88 -22.22 -11.39
C THR A 206 6.35 -22.14 -12.83
N PHE A 207 7.67 -22.26 -13.07
CA PHE A 207 8.22 -22.26 -14.42
C PHE A 207 7.73 -23.46 -15.24
N GLY A 208 7.58 -24.63 -14.63
CA GLY A 208 6.99 -25.80 -15.27
C GLY A 208 5.55 -25.56 -15.74
N VAL A 209 4.67 -25.08 -14.86
CA VAL A 209 3.26 -24.80 -15.17
C VAL A 209 3.14 -23.64 -16.17
N ALA A 210 3.92 -22.57 -16.01
CA ALA A 210 3.96 -21.46 -16.95
C ALA A 210 4.44 -21.92 -18.34
N GLY A 211 5.48 -22.77 -18.39
CA GLY A 211 5.99 -23.36 -19.61
C GLY A 211 4.94 -24.21 -20.33
N ILE A 212 4.20 -25.05 -19.58
CA ILE A 212 3.07 -25.84 -20.12
C ILE A 212 1.97 -24.91 -20.64
N LEU A 213 1.58 -23.88 -19.89
CA LEU A 213 0.54 -22.93 -20.28
C LEU A 213 0.94 -22.18 -21.55
N LEU A 214 2.17 -21.66 -21.62
CA LEU A 214 2.71 -20.96 -22.78
C LEU A 214 2.83 -21.90 -23.99
N TRP A 215 3.27 -23.13 -23.79
CA TRP A 215 3.32 -24.15 -24.84
C TRP A 215 1.94 -24.48 -25.38
N LEU A 216 0.92 -24.64 -24.52
CA LEU A 216 -0.47 -24.86 -24.94
C LEU A 216 -1.00 -23.64 -25.71
N LEU A 217 -0.77 -22.43 -25.22
CA LEU A 217 -1.16 -21.19 -25.89
C LEU A 217 -0.49 -21.07 -27.27
N ALA A 218 0.80 -21.40 -27.39
CA ALA A 218 1.56 -21.34 -28.64
C ALA A 218 1.13 -22.44 -29.62
N ARG A 219 1.12 -23.71 -29.18
CA ARG A 219 0.80 -24.88 -30.00
C ARG A 219 -0.62 -24.83 -30.56
N TYR A 220 -1.56 -24.32 -29.77
CA TYR A 220 -2.96 -24.27 -30.16
C TYR A 220 -3.42 -22.88 -30.60
N ARG A 221 -2.56 -21.89 -30.85
CA ARG A 221 -2.91 -20.48 -31.17
C ARG A 221 -4.25 -20.27 -31.93
N LEU A 222 -4.44 -20.93 -33.07
CA LEU A 222 -5.66 -20.80 -33.88
C LEU A 222 -6.82 -21.70 -33.39
N LYS A 223 -6.51 -22.87 -32.83
CA LYS A 223 -7.52 -23.83 -32.36
C LYS A 223 -8.00 -23.54 -30.95
N LEU A 224 -7.19 -22.97 -30.07
CA LEU A 224 -7.53 -22.70 -28.68
C LEU A 224 -8.57 -21.61 -28.59
N GLY A 225 -8.52 -20.61 -29.46
CA GLY A 225 -9.59 -19.63 -29.56
C GLY A 225 -10.92 -20.22 -29.96
N PHE A 226 -10.88 -21.08 -30.97
CA PHE A 226 -12.03 -21.84 -31.42
C PHE A 226 -12.53 -22.81 -30.34
N LEU A 227 -11.62 -23.51 -29.66
CA LEU A 227 -11.93 -24.46 -28.58
C LEU A 227 -12.52 -23.71 -27.39
N LEU A 228 -11.89 -22.65 -26.88
CA LEU A 228 -12.41 -21.93 -25.72
C LEU A 228 -13.68 -21.12 -26.05
N GLY A 229 -13.83 -20.64 -27.29
CA GLY A 229 -14.99 -19.87 -27.72
C GLY A 229 -16.21 -20.73 -28.08
N LYS A 230 -16.01 -21.89 -28.73
CA LYS A 230 -17.09 -22.77 -29.23
C LYS A 230 -17.15 -24.15 -28.58
N SER A 231 -16.04 -24.69 -28.08
CA SER A 231 -16.06 -26.00 -27.40
C SER A 231 -16.48 -25.86 -25.94
N GLY A 232 -17.02 -26.94 -25.38
CA GLY A 232 -17.71 -26.96 -24.09
C GLY A 232 -16.83 -26.61 -22.88
N LEU A 233 -17.38 -26.84 -21.68
CA LEU A 233 -16.76 -26.48 -20.40
C LEU A 233 -15.32 -27.01 -20.20
N ARG A 234 -14.95 -28.14 -20.84
CA ARG A 234 -13.71 -28.87 -20.56
C ARG A 234 -12.41 -28.08 -20.84
N PRO A 235 -12.17 -27.48 -22.04
CA PRO A 235 -10.93 -26.72 -22.25
C PRO A 235 -10.83 -25.48 -21.36
N TRP A 236 -11.97 -24.88 -20.99
CA TRP A 236 -12.00 -23.79 -20.03
C TRP A 236 -11.56 -24.24 -18.63
N LEU A 237 -12.01 -25.41 -18.17
CA LEU A 237 -11.56 -25.99 -16.90
C LEU A 237 -10.07 -26.33 -16.91
N ILE A 238 -9.53 -26.83 -18.02
CA ILE A 238 -8.09 -27.09 -18.15
C ILE A 238 -7.29 -25.78 -18.06
N PHE A 239 -7.70 -24.76 -18.83
CA PHE A 239 -7.08 -23.44 -18.77
C PHE A 239 -7.16 -22.83 -17.37
N GLY A 240 -8.34 -22.86 -16.76
CA GLY A 240 -8.58 -22.36 -15.41
C GLY A 240 -7.76 -23.12 -14.36
N GLY A 241 -7.69 -24.44 -14.43
CA GLY A 241 -6.89 -25.26 -13.52
C GLY A 241 -5.40 -24.93 -13.61
N LEU A 242 -4.87 -24.78 -14.83
CA LEU A 242 -3.47 -24.37 -15.03
C LEU A 242 -3.21 -22.96 -14.49
N LEU A 243 -4.13 -22.03 -14.71
CA LEU A 243 -3.98 -20.66 -14.24
C LEU A 243 -4.07 -20.53 -12.71
N LEU A 244 -4.99 -21.27 -12.09
CA LEU A 244 -5.09 -21.35 -10.63
C LEU A 244 -3.85 -22.02 -10.03
N SER A 245 -3.32 -23.07 -10.67
CA SER A 245 -2.07 -23.72 -10.25
C SER A 245 -0.90 -22.75 -10.35
N LEU A 246 -0.80 -22.01 -11.46
CA LEU A 246 0.23 -21.00 -11.64
C LEU A 246 0.14 -19.91 -10.58
N ARG A 247 -1.07 -19.41 -10.30
CA ARG A 247 -1.30 -18.42 -9.25
C ARG A 247 -0.90 -18.96 -7.87
N LEU A 248 -1.33 -20.17 -7.53
CA LEU A 248 -1.01 -20.80 -6.25
C LEU A 248 0.50 -20.87 -6.06
N LEU A 249 1.22 -21.40 -7.05
CA LEU A 249 2.67 -21.57 -6.96
C LEU A 249 3.40 -20.22 -6.85
N LEU A 250 2.97 -19.21 -7.61
CA LEU A 250 3.52 -17.85 -7.49
C LEU A 250 3.27 -17.24 -6.11
N SER A 251 2.02 -17.29 -5.63
CA SER A 251 1.67 -16.76 -4.30
C SER A 251 2.40 -17.50 -3.18
N LEU A 252 2.57 -18.83 -3.27
CA LEU A 252 3.37 -19.61 -2.33
C LEU A 252 4.85 -19.24 -2.39
N SER A 253 5.42 -19.05 -3.58
CA SER A 253 6.79 -18.56 -3.73
C SER A 253 6.97 -17.21 -3.06
N PHE A 254 6.09 -16.23 -3.33
CA PHE A 254 6.13 -14.93 -2.65
C PHE A 254 5.95 -15.07 -1.14
N MET A 255 5.03 -15.92 -0.68
CA MET A 255 4.72 -16.11 0.74
C MET A 255 5.93 -16.65 1.51
N LEU A 256 6.65 -17.60 0.89
CA LEU A 256 7.82 -18.23 1.48
C LEU A 256 9.06 -17.33 1.36
N ILE A 257 9.21 -16.57 0.27
CA ILE A 257 10.34 -15.66 0.05
C ILE A 257 10.23 -14.40 0.90
N THR A 258 9.04 -13.83 1.06
CA THR A 258 8.85 -12.62 1.85
C THR A 258 9.13 -12.96 3.31
N PRO A 259 10.08 -12.29 4.00
CA PRO A 259 10.35 -12.60 5.40
C PRO A 259 9.08 -12.40 6.24
N PRO A 260 8.90 -13.12 7.35
CA PRO A 260 7.78 -12.89 8.25
C PRO A 260 7.66 -11.41 8.64
N LEU A 261 6.42 -10.92 8.73
CA LEU A 261 6.08 -9.57 9.20
C LEU A 261 6.46 -8.40 8.29
N GLN A 262 6.96 -8.69 7.09
CA GLN A 262 7.41 -7.67 6.13
C GLN A 262 6.32 -7.18 5.16
N GLY A 263 5.13 -7.77 5.20
CA GLY A 263 3.98 -7.26 4.47
C GLY A 263 3.43 -5.97 5.08
N PRO A 264 2.73 -5.14 4.29
CA PRO A 264 2.13 -3.92 4.80
C PRO A 264 0.99 -4.23 5.78
N ASP A 265 1.07 -3.65 6.98
CA ASP A 265 0.20 -3.82 8.15
C ASP A 265 0.15 -5.26 8.71
N GLU A 266 1.04 -6.13 8.23
CA GLU A 266 1.03 -7.57 8.51
C GLU A 266 1.12 -7.93 10.01
N PRO A 267 1.95 -7.27 10.86
CA PRO A 267 1.98 -7.56 12.29
C PRO A 267 0.62 -7.41 12.98
N GLY A 268 -0.12 -6.34 12.68
CA GLY A 268 -1.45 -6.10 13.27
C GLY A 268 -2.46 -7.16 12.84
N HIS A 269 -2.43 -7.55 11.57
CA HIS A 269 -3.32 -8.59 11.06
C HIS A 269 -3.06 -9.96 11.67
N ILE A 270 -1.78 -10.32 11.85
CA ILE A 270 -1.39 -11.58 12.49
C ILE A 270 -1.78 -11.56 13.97
N GLY A 271 -1.44 -10.50 14.70
CA GLY A 271 -1.78 -10.37 16.13
C GLY A 271 -3.26 -10.63 16.40
N LYS A 272 -4.14 -9.99 15.60
CA LYS A 272 -5.60 -10.19 15.68
C LYS A 272 -6.05 -11.61 15.31
N ALA A 273 -5.49 -12.19 14.25
CA ALA A 273 -5.82 -13.56 13.86
C ALA A 273 -5.40 -14.59 14.93
N LEU A 274 -4.23 -14.41 15.55
CA LEU A 274 -3.74 -15.29 16.62
C LEU A 274 -4.54 -15.10 17.91
N GLY A 275 -4.91 -13.86 18.25
CA GLY A 275 -5.80 -13.55 19.37
C GLY A 275 -7.13 -14.30 19.28
N LEU A 276 -7.76 -14.25 18.11
CA LEU A 276 -8.98 -15.02 17.84
C LEU A 276 -8.75 -16.54 17.85
N ALA A 277 -7.62 -17.02 17.34
CA ALA A 277 -7.32 -18.45 17.28
C ALA A 277 -7.10 -19.07 18.68
N GLU A 278 -6.40 -18.34 19.55
CA GLU A 278 -6.00 -18.79 20.89
C GLU A 278 -6.94 -18.31 22.00
N GLY A 279 -7.91 -17.44 21.69
CA GLY A 279 -8.78 -16.82 22.69
C GLY A 279 -8.02 -15.90 23.64
N LYS A 280 -6.97 -15.23 23.15
CA LYS A 280 -6.12 -14.32 23.92
C LYS A 280 -6.23 -12.89 23.37
N PRO A 281 -5.98 -11.86 24.20
CA PRO A 281 -5.83 -10.51 23.70
C PRO A 281 -4.69 -10.41 22.69
N ASP A 282 -4.86 -9.61 21.64
CA ASP A 282 -3.83 -9.39 20.59
C ASP A 282 -2.48 -8.94 21.18
N ALA A 283 -2.52 -8.17 22.26
CA ALA A 283 -1.35 -7.68 22.99
C ALA A 283 -0.45 -8.81 23.53
N SER A 284 -1.00 -10.01 23.73
CA SER A 284 -0.21 -11.17 24.17
C SER A 284 0.82 -11.63 23.13
N PHE A 285 0.66 -11.22 21.86
CA PHE A 285 1.59 -11.53 20.77
C PHE A 285 2.59 -10.41 20.49
N THR A 286 2.52 -9.27 21.21
CA THR A 286 3.40 -8.12 20.99
C THR A 286 4.88 -8.48 21.18
N ALA A 287 5.23 -9.13 22.30
CA ALA A 287 6.62 -9.49 22.58
C ALA A 287 7.25 -10.43 21.53
N PRO A 288 6.64 -11.58 21.16
CA PRO A 288 7.22 -12.45 20.13
C PRO A 288 7.24 -11.79 18.74
N MET A 289 6.27 -10.92 18.44
CA MET A 289 6.24 -10.15 17.20
C MET A 289 7.39 -9.14 17.14
N ALA A 290 7.62 -8.38 18.22
CA ALA A 290 8.71 -7.41 18.32
C ALA A 290 10.07 -8.09 18.21
N ASP A 291 10.27 -9.22 18.89
CA ASP A 291 11.48 -10.04 18.78
C ASP A 291 11.72 -10.54 17.34
N LEU A 292 10.68 -11.01 16.65
CA LEU A 292 10.79 -11.40 15.24
C LEU A 292 11.05 -10.21 14.31
N MET A 293 10.41 -9.07 14.53
CA MET A 293 10.65 -7.83 13.77
C MET A 293 12.07 -7.32 13.94
N GLN A 294 12.62 -7.40 15.15
CA GLN A 294 14.02 -7.06 15.42
C GLN A 294 14.97 -8.02 14.71
N ARG A 295 14.75 -9.33 14.81
CA ARG A 295 15.58 -10.36 14.13
C ARG A 295 15.51 -10.27 12.60
N THR A 296 14.35 -9.93 12.06
CA THR A 296 14.14 -9.71 10.61
C THR A 296 14.57 -8.32 10.14
N ARG A 297 15.01 -7.45 11.06
CA ARG A 297 15.35 -6.03 10.80
C ARG A 297 14.22 -5.26 10.12
N PHE A 298 12.97 -5.61 10.39
CA PHE A 298 11.81 -4.83 9.96
C PHE A 298 11.97 -3.34 10.30
N ILE A 299 12.56 -3.04 11.47
CA ILE A 299 12.81 -1.70 12.00
C ILE A 299 13.63 -0.83 11.04
N ALA A 300 14.64 -1.40 10.38
CA ALA A 300 15.50 -0.64 9.46
C ALA A 300 14.70 -0.03 8.28
N HIS A 301 13.62 -0.69 7.85
CA HIS A 301 12.74 -0.17 6.80
C HIS A 301 11.75 0.89 7.31
N PHE A 302 11.57 0.96 8.63
CA PHE A 302 10.67 1.86 9.36
C PHE A 302 11.39 2.95 10.14
N ALA A 303 12.71 3.02 10.03
CA ALA A 303 13.51 3.95 10.81
C ALA A 303 13.17 5.41 10.46
N TRP A 304 12.65 5.69 9.25
CA TRP A 304 12.09 7.02 8.92
C TRP A 304 10.81 7.38 9.67
N LEU A 305 10.09 6.38 10.21
CA LEU A 305 8.88 6.53 11.04
C LEU A 305 9.18 6.44 12.54
N THR A 306 10.33 5.89 12.96
CA THR A 306 10.63 5.56 14.37
C THR A 306 12.10 5.84 14.73
N TYR A 307 12.34 6.40 15.92
CA TYR A 307 13.71 6.55 16.44
C TYR A 307 14.28 5.18 16.85
N ALA A 308 15.55 4.92 16.54
CA ALA A 308 16.24 3.64 16.75
C ALA A 308 16.24 3.14 18.21
N ASP A 309 16.10 4.04 19.19
CA ASP A 309 16.18 3.71 20.62
C ASP A 309 14.82 3.56 21.31
N ASN A 310 13.71 3.82 20.62
CA ASN A 310 12.40 3.56 21.20
C ASN A 310 12.03 2.09 20.94
N PRO A 311 11.76 1.27 21.97
CA PRO A 311 11.13 -0.02 21.74
C PRO A 311 9.88 0.27 20.94
N ILE A 312 9.77 -0.37 19.77
CA ILE A 312 8.58 -0.21 18.95
C ILE A 312 7.42 -0.68 19.83
N GLU A 313 6.69 0.28 20.40
CA GLU A 313 5.29 0.08 20.71
C GLU A 313 4.69 -0.24 19.35
N LEU A 314 4.59 -1.55 19.08
CA LEU A 314 4.03 -2.09 17.86
C LEU A 314 2.80 -1.25 17.57
N TYR A 315 2.75 -0.71 16.34
CA TYR A 315 1.59 -0.05 15.76
C TYR A 315 0.36 -0.46 16.57
N PRO A 316 -0.24 0.45 17.36
CA PRO A 316 -1.18 0.06 18.39
C PRO A 316 -2.14 -0.92 17.72
N ALA A 317 -2.27 -2.15 18.25
CA ALA A 317 -2.95 -3.28 17.61
C ALA A 317 -4.42 -3.00 17.17
N ASN A 318 -4.86 -1.76 17.34
CA ASN A 318 -6.22 -1.25 17.36
C ASN A 318 -6.70 -0.73 16.02
N VAL A 319 -5.81 -0.33 15.10
CA VAL A 319 -6.29 0.02 13.74
C VAL A 319 -6.97 -1.21 13.13
N GLU A 320 -6.40 -2.39 13.39
CA GLU A 320 -6.96 -3.66 12.97
C GLU A 320 -8.15 -4.13 13.82
N ASN A 321 -8.22 -3.74 15.10
CA ASN A 321 -9.41 -3.98 15.94
C ASN A 321 -10.67 -3.26 15.44
N ARG A 322 -10.51 -2.14 14.72
CA ARG A 322 -11.63 -1.41 14.10
C ARG A 322 -12.08 -2.03 12.77
N GLN A 323 -11.33 -2.96 12.21
CA GLN A 323 -11.69 -3.64 10.97
C GLN A 323 -12.66 -4.80 11.26
N PRO A 324 -13.64 -5.06 10.39
CA PRO A 324 -14.59 -6.14 10.60
C PRO A 324 -13.93 -7.52 10.52
N ASP A 325 -14.51 -8.50 11.22
CA ASP A 325 -13.78 -9.69 11.67
C ASP A 325 -13.65 -10.84 10.65
N LEU A 326 -14.27 -10.75 9.47
CA LEU A 326 -14.38 -11.91 8.58
C LEU A 326 -13.02 -12.46 8.15
N TYR A 327 -12.08 -11.59 7.77
CA TYR A 327 -10.73 -12.02 7.37
C TYR A 327 -10.00 -12.73 8.51
N TYR A 328 -9.99 -12.13 9.70
CA TYR A 328 -9.28 -12.67 10.87
C TYR A 328 -9.92 -13.96 11.36
N THR A 329 -11.24 -14.10 11.25
CA THR A 329 -11.95 -15.35 11.58
C THR A 329 -11.53 -16.49 10.66
N LEU A 330 -11.40 -16.24 9.36
CA LEU A 330 -10.91 -17.24 8.40
C LEU A 330 -9.45 -17.63 8.70
N ALA A 331 -8.60 -16.64 8.99
CA ALA A 331 -7.20 -16.88 9.32
C ALA A 331 -7.03 -17.62 10.64
N ALA A 332 -7.75 -17.21 11.68
CA ALA A 332 -7.79 -17.88 12.96
C ALA A 332 -8.24 -19.34 12.83
N GLY A 333 -9.22 -19.61 11.95
CA GLY A 333 -9.65 -20.97 11.62
C GLY A 333 -8.50 -21.83 11.07
N LEU A 334 -7.71 -21.32 10.12
CA LEU A 334 -6.55 -22.05 9.60
C LEU A 334 -5.45 -22.24 10.64
N VAL A 335 -5.16 -21.21 11.44
CA VAL A 335 -4.18 -21.30 12.55
C VAL A 335 -4.61 -22.36 13.56
N LYS A 336 -5.88 -22.37 13.95
CA LYS A 336 -6.45 -23.34 14.91
C LYS A 336 -6.44 -24.77 14.38
N VAL A 337 -6.64 -24.98 13.09
CA VAL A 337 -6.47 -26.30 12.47
C VAL A 337 -5.00 -26.70 12.44
N GLY A 338 -4.11 -25.76 12.10
CA GLY A 338 -2.67 -26.00 12.08
C GLY A 338 -2.10 -26.36 13.45
N SER A 339 -2.56 -25.70 14.52
CA SER A 339 -2.06 -25.95 15.88
C SER A 339 -2.31 -27.37 16.38
N LEU A 340 -3.28 -28.10 15.80
CA LEU A 340 -3.48 -29.53 16.04
C LEU A 340 -2.29 -30.41 15.61
N PHE A 341 -1.39 -29.88 14.78
CA PHE A 341 -0.20 -30.57 14.27
C PHE A 341 1.11 -30.05 14.86
N GLY A 342 1.07 -29.18 15.88
CA GLY A 342 2.26 -28.64 16.55
C GLY A 342 2.95 -27.52 15.76
N THR A 343 2.32 -26.35 15.69
CA THR A 343 2.87 -25.16 15.00
C THR A 343 3.69 -24.29 15.94
N ASN A 344 4.87 -23.84 15.47
CA ASN A 344 5.59 -22.69 16.05
C ASN A 344 4.98 -21.36 15.57
N PHE A 345 5.43 -20.25 16.15
CA PHE A 345 4.95 -18.90 15.81
C PHE A 345 5.12 -18.59 14.31
N THR A 346 6.26 -18.92 13.71
CA THR A 346 6.50 -18.76 12.27
C THR A 346 5.48 -19.53 11.41
N SER A 347 5.14 -20.76 11.77
CA SER A 347 4.14 -21.56 11.06
C SER A 347 2.75 -20.94 11.17
N GLN A 348 2.40 -20.36 12.32
CA GLN A 348 1.14 -19.62 12.48
C GLN A 348 1.09 -18.39 11.56
N ILE A 349 2.21 -17.69 11.35
CA ILE A 349 2.33 -16.60 10.36
C ILE A 349 2.05 -17.13 8.95
N TYR A 350 2.70 -18.23 8.54
CA TYR A 350 2.46 -18.81 7.22
C TYR A 350 1.03 -19.31 7.02
N LEU A 351 0.38 -19.85 8.05
CA LEU A 351 -1.03 -20.24 8.00
C LEU A 351 -1.96 -19.02 7.85
N THR A 352 -1.63 -17.92 8.51
CA THR A 352 -2.35 -16.65 8.33
C THR A 352 -2.19 -16.15 6.90
N ARG A 353 -0.96 -16.14 6.35
CA ARG A 353 -0.68 -15.79 4.94
C ARG A 353 -1.38 -16.73 3.95
N LEU A 354 -1.47 -18.03 4.25
CA LEU A 354 -2.17 -19.00 3.41
C LEU A 354 -3.64 -18.61 3.21
N THR A 355 -4.29 -17.99 4.20
CA THR A 355 -5.63 -17.41 4.05
C THR A 355 -5.68 -16.39 2.94
N SER A 356 -4.73 -15.45 2.91
CA SER A 356 -4.58 -14.46 1.84
C SER A 356 -4.34 -15.12 0.48
N VAL A 357 -3.55 -16.21 0.42
CA VAL A 357 -3.28 -16.96 -0.81
C VAL A 357 -4.57 -17.58 -1.35
N LEU A 358 -5.37 -18.22 -0.48
CA LEU A 358 -6.65 -18.81 -0.85
C LEU A 358 -7.66 -17.76 -1.34
N LEU A 359 -7.72 -16.60 -0.69
CA LEU A 359 -8.52 -15.46 -1.15
C LEU A 359 -8.02 -14.93 -2.51
N GLY A 360 -6.71 -14.87 -2.73
CA GLY A 360 -6.13 -14.55 -4.04
C GLY A 360 -6.54 -15.52 -5.15
N LEU A 361 -6.62 -16.82 -4.86
CA LEU A 361 -7.13 -17.82 -5.79
C LEU A 361 -8.62 -17.61 -6.10
N MET A 362 -9.41 -17.24 -5.10
CA MET A 362 -10.82 -16.89 -5.28
C MET A 362 -10.99 -15.67 -6.21
N THR A 363 -10.13 -14.66 -6.10
CA THR A 363 -10.07 -13.52 -7.03
C THR A 363 -9.83 -13.98 -8.48
N VAL A 364 -8.87 -14.89 -8.69
CA VAL A 364 -8.59 -15.46 -10.02
C VAL A 364 -9.77 -16.30 -10.51
N ALA A 365 -10.41 -17.09 -9.64
CA ALA A 365 -11.58 -17.89 -9.98
C ALA A 365 -12.77 -17.00 -10.41
N ALA A 366 -13.01 -15.88 -9.74
CA ALA A 366 -14.01 -14.89 -10.15
C ALA A 366 -13.64 -14.24 -11.50
N GLY A 367 -12.35 -13.94 -11.73
CA GLY A 367 -11.84 -13.49 -13.03
C GLY A 367 -12.04 -14.51 -14.15
N LEU A 368 -11.85 -15.81 -13.87
CA LEU A 368 -12.17 -16.92 -14.78
C LEU A 368 -13.67 -17.02 -15.03
N GLY A 369 -14.48 -16.87 -13.99
CA GLY A 369 -15.93 -16.82 -14.10
C GLY A 369 -16.40 -15.71 -15.04
N LEU A 370 -15.87 -14.50 -14.87
CA LEU A 370 -16.18 -13.35 -15.72
C LEU A 370 -15.63 -13.51 -17.14
N GLY A 371 -14.40 -14.01 -17.29
CA GLY A 371 -13.80 -14.33 -18.58
C GLY A 371 -14.63 -15.35 -19.36
N TYR A 372 -15.15 -16.38 -18.69
CA TYR A 372 -16.05 -17.36 -19.28
C TYR A 372 -17.32 -16.72 -19.83
N LEU A 373 -17.89 -15.71 -19.17
CA LEU A 373 -19.08 -15.01 -19.67
C LEU A 373 -18.81 -14.29 -20.98
N TRP A 374 -17.61 -13.75 -21.17
CA TRP A 374 -17.21 -13.01 -22.37
C TRP A 374 -16.68 -13.85 -23.52
N ARG A 375 -16.47 -15.15 -23.34
CA ARG A 375 -15.85 -15.99 -24.38
C ARG A 375 -16.58 -15.94 -25.74
N HIS A 376 -17.87 -15.62 -25.74
CA HIS A 376 -18.68 -15.47 -26.96
C HIS A 376 -18.57 -14.07 -27.58
N GLU A 377 -18.30 -13.03 -26.79
CA GLU A 377 -18.15 -11.64 -27.27
C GLU A 377 -16.70 -11.32 -27.67
N SER A 378 -15.74 -11.93 -26.96
CA SER A 378 -14.31 -11.77 -27.18
C SER A 378 -13.51 -12.84 -26.46
N THR A 379 -12.97 -13.77 -27.23
CA THR A 379 -12.00 -14.73 -26.70
C THR A 379 -10.78 -14.03 -26.10
N GLY A 380 -10.41 -12.86 -26.62
CA GLY A 380 -9.28 -12.11 -26.10
C GLY A 380 -9.51 -11.52 -24.72
N LEU A 381 -10.66 -10.87 -24.48
CA LEU A 381 -11.01 -10.40 -23.13
C LEU A 381 -11.21 -11.59 -22.18
N ALA A 382 -11.85 -12.66 -22.65
CA ALA A 382 -12.08 -13.86 -21.87
C ALA A 382 -10.79 -14.43 -21.29
N LEU A 383 -9.70 -14.42 -22.06
CA LEU A 383 -8.39 -14.91 -21.63
C LEU A 383 -7.55 -13.86 -20.89
N ALA A 384 -7.52 -12.63 -21.41
CA ALA A 384 -6.67 -11.58 -20.87
C ALA A 384 -7.07 -11.19 -19.45
N LEU A 385 -8.37 -11.16 -19.13
CA LEU A 385 -8.84 -10.78 -17.79
C LEU A 385 -8.30 -11.71 -16.68
N PRO A 386 -8.56 -13.03 -16.69
CA PRO A 386 -8.06 -13.91 -15.65
C PRO A 386 -6.53 -13.97 -15.63
N LEU A 387 -5.86 -13.88 -16.79
CA LEU A 387 -4.40 -13.75 -16.86
C LEU A 387 -3.90 -12.50 -16.14
N SER A 388 -4.55 -11.35 -16.35
CA SER A 388 -4.20 -10.09 -15.67
C SER A 388 -4.29 -10.24 -14.17
N VAL A 389 -5.38 -10.81 -13.66
CA VAL A 389 -5.58 -10.98 -12.21
C VAL A 389 -4.54 -11.95 -11.63
N ALA A 390 -4.28 -13.05 -12.32
CA ALA A 390 -3.36 -14.07 -11.85
C ALA A 390 -1.91 -13.58 -11.82
N LEU A 391 -1.52 -12.71 -12.76
CA LEU A 391 -0.14 -12.28 -13.01
C LEU A 391 0.12 -10.79 -12.71
N LEU A 392 -0.81 -10.07 -12.08
CA LEU A 392 -0.54 -8.70 -11.64
C LEU A 392 0.40 -8.75 -10.43
N PRO A 393 1.63 -8.21 -10.53
CA PRO A 393 2.66 -8.39 -9.49
C PRO A 393 2.19 -7.96 -8.10
N GLU A 394 1.60 -6.77 -8.01
CA GLU A 394 1.08 -6.23 -6.75
C GLU A 394 0.02 -7.14 -6.14
N ALA A 395 -0.93 -7.62 -6.95
CA ALA A 395 -1.97 -8.51 -6.46
C ALA A 395 -1.38 -9.85 -5.98
N ILE A 396 -0.29 -10.34 -6.59
CA ILE A 396 0.39 -11.56 -6.11
C ILE A 396 1.01 -11.29 -4.74
N HIS A 397 1.79 -10.22 -4.63
CA HIS A 397 2.49 -9.85 -3.40
C HIS A 397 1.50 -9.65 -2.24
N LEU A 398 0.43 -8.89 -2.45
CA LEU A 398 -0.62 -8.70 -1.44
C LEU A 398 -1.26 -10.01 -1.00
N SER A 399 -1.50 -10.94 -1.93
CA SER A 399 -2.06 -12.27 -1.58
C SER A 399 -1.09 -13.19 -0.86
N ALA A 400 0.20 -12.85 -0.84
CA ALA A 400 1.24 -13.63 -0.20
C ALA A 400 1.54 -13.19 1.24
N VAL A 401 0.98 -12.07 1.67
CA VAL A 401 1.14 -11.50 3.02
C VAL A 401 -0.20 -11.48 3.77
N ALA A 402 -0.17 -11.49 5.09
CA ALA A 402 -1.41 -11.45 5.88
C ALA A 402 -1.99 -10.03 5.87
N ASN A 403 -3.13 -9.85 5.19
CA ASN A 403 -3.83 -8.57 5.10
C ASN A 403 -5.30 -8.77 4.71
N ASN A 404 -6.20 -8.05 5.41
CA ASN A 404 -7.64 -8.06 5.18
C ASN A 404 -8.08 -7.46 3.83
N ASP A 405 -7.20 -6.71 3.14
CA ASP A 405 -7.38 -6.29 1.75
C ASP A 405 -7.71 -7.49 0.86
N ASN A 406 -7.07 -8.64 1.07
CA ASN A 406 -7.33 -9.85 0.27
C ASN A 406 -8.78 -10.32 0.36
N GLY A 407 -9.43 -10.16 1.51
CA GLY A 407 -10.86 -10.45 1.67
C GLY A 407 -11.70 -9.49 0.83
N ALA A 408 -11.45 -8.19 0.96
CA ALA A 408 -12.14 -7.17 0.18
C ALA A 408 -11.96 -7.35 -1.34
N ILE A 409 -10.74 -7.69 -1.78
CA ILE A 409 -10.42 -7.92 -3.19
C ILE A 409 -11.16 -9.15 -3.71
N ALA A 410 -11.11 -10.26 -2.98
CA ALA A 410 -11.67 -11.52 -3.44
C ALA A 410 -13.20 -11.50 -3.46
N PHE A 411 -13.83 -10.95 -2.42
CA PHE A 411 -15.28 -10.80 -2.38
C PHE A 411 -15.78 -9.68 -3.30
N GLY A 412 -15.04 -8.58 -3.45
CA GLY A 412 -15.29 -7.57 -4.49
C GLY A 412 -15.20 -8.12 -5.91
N ALA A 413 -14.28 -9.07 -6.16
CA ALA A 413 -14.22 -9.80 -7.42
C ALA A 413 -15.47 -10.69 -7.63
N ILE A 414 -16.00 -11.32 -6.57
CA ILE A 414 -17.29 -12.03 -6.63
C ILE A 414 -18.45 -11.08 -6.94
N VAL A 415 -18.46 -9.85 -6.38
CA VAL A 415 -19.44 -8.81 -6.76
C VAL A 415 -19.39 -8.56 -8.27
N ALA A 416 -18.20 -8.31 -8.82
CA ALA A 416 -18.03 -8.05 -10.24
C ALA A 416 -18.47 -9.24 -11.11
N TRP A 417 -18.19 -10.48 -10.69
CA TRP A 417 -18.64 -11.68 -11.40
C TRP A 417 -20.16 -11.85 -11.33
N GLY A 418 -20.78 -11.66 -10.17
CA GLY A 418 -22.24 -11.70 -9.99
C GLY A 418 -22.96 -10.62 -10.81
N MET A 419 -22.41 -9.40 -10.84
CA MET A 419 -22.91 -8.33 -11.71
C MET A 419 -22.74 -8.71 -13.19
N GLY A 420 -21.60 -9.29 -13.58
CA GLY A 420 -21.40 -9.81 -14.94
C GLY A 420 -22.44 -10.86 -15.32
N LEU A 421 -22.79 -11.78 -14.42
CA LEU A 421 -23.86 -12.76 -14.63
C LEU A 421 -25.21 -12.07 -14.87
N LEU A 422 -25.57 -11.07 -14.06
CA LEU A 422 -26.81 -10.33 -14.23
C LEU A 422 -26.89 -9.59 -15.57
N PHE A 423 -25.82 -8.90 -15.98
CA PHE A 423 -25.81 -8.12 -17.22
C PHE A 423 -25.72 -8.98 -18.48
N LEU A 424 -24.96 -10.09 -18.43
CA LEU A 424 -24.65 -10.89 -19.62
C LEU A 424 -25.53 -12.15 -19.75
N ARG A 425 -26.14 -12.62 -18.66
CA ARG A 425 -27.01 -13.83 -18.65
C ARG A 425 -28.44 -13.54 -18.18
N GLY A 426 -28.74 -12.28 -17.84
CA GLY A 426 -30.06 -11.81 -17.43
C GLY A 426 -30.31 -11.88 -15.93
N LEU A 427 -31.41 -11.26 -15.49
CA LEU A 427 -31.80 -11.16 -14.09
C LEU A 427 -32.28 -12.51 -13.54
N ARG A 428 -31.46 -13.15 -12.70
CA ARG A 428 -31.83 -14.37 -11.94
C ARG A 428 -31.57 -14.16 -10.46
N PRO A 429 -32.43 -14.63 -9.54
CA PRO A 429 -32.23 -14.49 -8.10
C PRO A 429 -30.87 -15.02 -7.61
N LEU A 430 -30.41 -16.14 -8.17
CA LEU A 430 -29.10 -16.71 -7.84
C LEU A 430 -27.94 -15.75 -8.16
N PHE A 431 -27.97 -15.06 -9.32
CA PHE A 431 -26.89 -14.17 -9.73
C PHE A 431 -26.86 -12.90 -8.87
N PHE A 432 -28.05 -12.39 -8.51
CA PHE A 432 -28.18 -11.32 -7.54
C PHE A 432 -27.68 -11.75 -6.17
N GLY A 433 -28.03 -12.97 -5.71
CA GLY A 433 -27.52 -13.55 -4.48
C GLY A 433 -26.00 -13.63 -4.45
N ILE A 434 -25.35 -14.07 -5.54
CA ILE A 434 -23.88 -14.09 -5.65
C ILE A 434 -23.31 -12.67 -5.51
N ALA A 435 -23.87 -11.69 -6.23
CA ALA A 435 -23.38 -10.32 -6.20
C ALA A 435 -23.57 -9.68 -4.80
N LEU A 436 -24.72 -9.91 -4.17
CA LEU A 436 -25.06 -9.39 -2.85
C LEU A 436 -24.22 -10.03 -1.74
N VAL A 437 -24.09 -11.36 -1.75
CA VAL A 437 -23.24 -12.08 -0.78
C VAL A 437 -21.79 -11.63 -0.93
N GLY A 438 -21.28 -11.49 -2.16
CA GLY A 438 -19.95 -10.92 -2.40
C GLY A 438 -19.80 -9.52 -1.81
N LEU A 439 -20.82 -8.66 -1.93
CA LEU A 439 -20.76 -7.30 -1.42
C LEU A 439 -20.73 -7.29 0.11
N VAL A 440 -21.60 -8.07 0.74
CA VAL A 440 -21.66 -8.20 2.20
C VAL A 440 -20.33 -8.74 2.73
N LEU A 441 -19.83 -9.86 2.20
CA LEU A 441 -18.56 -10.43 2.64
C LEU A 441 -17.37 -9.50 2.39
N SER A 442 -17.40 -8.71 1.32
CA SER A 442 -16.36 -7.70 1.07
C SER A 442 -16.34 -6.62 2.16
N ILE A 443 -17.52 -6.11 2.53
CA ILE A 443 -17.67 -5.09 3.61
C ILE A 443 -17.27 -5.67 4.97
N TYR A 444 -17.69 -6.91 5.27
CA TYR A 444 -17.31 -7.61 6.50
C TYR A 444 -15.83 -8.03 6.55
N SER A 445 -15.11 -7.99 5.43
CA SER A 445 -13.66 -8.23 5.41
C SER A 445 -12.88 -6.95 5.67
N LYS A 446 -13.34 -5.81 5.13
CA LYS A 446 -12.64 -4.53 5.28
C LYS A 446 -13.61 -3.36 5.17
N ALA A 447 -13.50 -2.42 6.09
CA ALA A 447 -14.38 -1.24 6.12
C ALA A 447 -14.26 -0.37 4.86
N SER A 448 -13.07 -0.28 4.25
CA SER A 448 -12.86 0.46 3.00
C SER A 448 -13.60 -0.14 1.79
N ALA A 449 -14.03 -1.40 1.87
CA ALA A 449 -14.82 -2.02 0.80
C ALA A 449 -16.23 -1.44 0.67
N ASN A 450 -16.68 -0.62 1.63
CA ASN A 450 -17.89 0.21 1.48
C ASN A 450 -17.86 1.11 0.25
N ALA A 451 -16.67 1.43 -0.27
CA ALA A 451 -16.49 2.14 -1.53
C ALA A 451 -17.08 1.40 -2.75
N LEU A 452 -17.43 0.11 -2.62
CA LEU A 452 -18.14 -0.66 -3.65
C LEU A 452 -19.65 -0.37 -3.69
N LEU A 453 -20.26 0.13 -2.63
CA LEU A 453 -21.71 0.39 -2.55
C LEU A 453 -22.23 1.30 -3.67
N PRO A 454 -21.59 2.44 -3.98
CA PRO A 454 -22.04 3.30 -5.08
C PRO A 454 -21.96 2.56 -6.42
N GLY A 455 -20.86 1.86 -6.69
CA GLY A 455 -20.69 1.07 -7.91
C GLY A 455 -21.78 0.00 -8.06
N PHE A 456 -22.03 -0.77 -6.99
CA PHE A 456 -23.07 -1.80 -6.95
C PHE A 456 -24.47 -1.24 -7.20
N GLY A 457 -24.85 -0.19 -6.47
CA GLY A 457 -26.15 0.47 -6.61
C GLY A 457 -26.37 1.02 -8.01
N LEU A 458 -25.34 1.63 -8.59
CA LEU A 458 -25.38 2.18 -9.95
C LEU A 458 -25.48 1.08 -11.02
N GLY A 459 -24.76 -0.02 -10.84
CA GLY A 459 -24.90 -1.21 -11.70
C GLY A 459 -26.30 -1.81 -11.65
N PHE A 460 -26.89 -1.94 -10.46
CA PHE A 460 -28.25 -2.47 -10.32
C PHE A 460 -29.30 -1.54 -10.94
N TYR A 461 -29.13 -0.23 -10.80
CA TYR A 461 -29.96 0.74 -11.50
C TYR A 461 -29.89 0.60 -13.02
N MET A 462 -28.70 0.40 -13.58
CA MET A 462 -28.56 0.17 -15.02
C MET A 462 -29.22 -1.12 -15.48
N LEU A 463 -29.07 -2.21 -14.72
CA LEU A 463 -29.77 -3.47 -14.99
C LEU A 463 -31.28 -3.24 -15.04
N ALA A 464 -31.80 -2.50 -14.06
CA ALA A 464 -33.20 -2.19 -14.00
C ALA A 464 -33.68 -1.33 -15.18
N TRP A 465 -32.87 -0.34 -15.56
CA TRP A 465 -33.12 0.51 -16.71
C TRP A 465 -33.22 -0.30 -18.01
N LEU A 466 -32.33 -1.29 -18.18
CA LEU A 466 -32.30 -2.15 -19.37
C LEU A 466 -33.48 -3.13 -19.42
N HIS A 467 -33.91 -3.69 -18.28
CA HIS A 467 -34.87 -4.80 -18.26
C HIS A 467 -36.31 -4.41 -17.94
N TRP A 468 -36.57 -3.34 -17.19
CA TRP A 468 -37.94 -2.92 -16.90
C TRP A 468 -38.42 -1.86 -17.87
N GLN A 469 -39.52 -2.12 -18.58
CA GLN A 469 -40.15 -1.12 -19.48
C GLN A 469 -40.97 -0.07 -18.71
N ASN A 470 -41.40 -0.37 -17.49
CA ASN A 470 -42.24 0.54 -16.70
C ASN A 470 -41.45 1.74 -16.15
N ARG A 471 -41.79 2.95 -16.62
CA ARG A 471 -41.16 4.22 -16.20
C ARG A 471 -41.23 4.47 -14.69
N ARG A 472 -42.29 4.03 -14.00
CA ARG A 472 -42.43 4.20 -12.54
C ARG A 472 -41.44 3.32 -11.78
N VAL A 473 -41.22 2.09 -12.24
CA VAL A 473 -40.20 1.19 -11.69
C VAL A 473 -38.80 1.76 -11.93
N ARG A 474 -38.53 2.32 -13.12
CA ARG A 474 -37.26 3.01 -13.40
C ARG A 474 -37.01 4.20 -12.47
N LEU A 475 -38.03 5.02 -12.23
CA LEU A 475 -37.94 6.18 -11.32
C LEU A 475 -37.79 5.77 -9.85
N GLY A 476 -38.48 4.72 -9.39
CA GLY A 476 -38.27 4.18 -8.06
C GLY A 476 -36.85 3.63 -7.87
N LEU A 477 -36.27 3.04 -8.91
CA LEU A 477 -34.92 2.47 -8.88
C LEU A 477 -33.82 3.54 -9.06
N LEU A 478 -34.14 4.75 -9.54
CA LEU A 478 -33.24 5.91 -9.51
C LEU A 478 -32.84 6.31 -8.07
N LEU A 479 -33.67 5.96 -7.09
CA LEU A 479 -33.35 6.19 -5.68
C LEU A 479 -32.26 5.24 -5.16
N LEU A 480 -32.01 4.09 -5.80
CA LEU A 480 -31.02 3.12 -5.31
C LEU A 480 -29.55 3.55 -5.50
N PRO A 481 -29.11 4.13 -6.63
CA PRO A 481 -27.77 4.70 -6.74
C PRO A 481 -27.58 5.89 -5.83
N VAL A 482 -28.60 6.73 -5.68
CA VAL A 482 -28.56 7.88 -4.77
C VAL A 482 -28.48 7.40 -3.33
N ALA A 483 -29.29 6.43 -2.93
CA ALA A 483 -29.24 5.81 -1.62
C ALA A 483 -27.93 5.04 -1.41
N GLY A 484 -27.38 4.36 -2.41
CA GLY A 484 -26.11 3.64 -2.32
C GLY A 484 -24.90 4.58 -2.26
N LEU A 485 -24.95 5.71 -2.98
CA LEU A 485 -23.97 6.79 -2.86
C LEU A 485 -24.08 7.45 -1.49
N LEU A 486 -25.28 7.84 -1.07
CA LEU A 486 -25.52 8.43 0.25
C LEU A 486 -25.13 7.45 1.36
N LEU A 487 -25.49 6.17 1.29
CA LEU A 487 -25.12 5.17 2.27
C LEU A 487 -23.62 4.92 2.25
N GLY A 488 -22.98 4.85 1.08
CA GLY A 488 -21.52 4.73 0.99
C GLY A 488 -20.82 5.92 1.63
N VAL A 489 -21.25 7.14 1.28
CA VAL A 489 -20.77 8.40 1.85
C VAL A 489 -21.01 8.43 3.36
N VAL A 490 -22.22 8.13 3.82
CA VAL A 490 -22.63 8.12 5.23
C VAL A 490 -21.88 7.05 6.03
N THR A 491 -21.75 5.82 5.52
CA THR A 491 -21.01 4.74 6.19
C THR A 491 -19.53 5.11 6.28
N LEU A 492 -18.97 5.68 5.22
CA LEU A 492 -17.59 6.16 5.24
C LEU A 492 -17.42 7.33 6.21
N PHE A 493 -18.39 8.27 6.28
CA PHE A 493 -18.42 9.32 7.30
C PHE A 493 -18.46 8.74 8.72
N PHE A 494 -19.36 7.79 9.00
CA PHE A 494 -19.45 7.13 10.32
C PHE A 494 -18.17 6.38 10.69
N LEU A 495 -17.54 5.69 9.74
CA LEU A 495 -16.25 5.02 9.95
C LEU A 495 -15.13 6.03 10.25
N THR A 496 -15.18 7.20 9.63
CA THR A 496 -14.19 8.25 9.87
C THR A 496 -14.44 9.03 11.16
N ASP A 497 -15.69 9.14 11.61
CA ASP A 497 -16.09 9.91 12.80
C ASP A 497 -15.96 9.10 14.11
N HIS A 498 -16.03 7.77 14.05
CA HIS A 498 -15.60 6.90 15.15
C HIS A 498 -14.15 7.14 15.57
N ASN A 499 -13.32 7.74 14.70
CA ASN A 499 -11.95 8.14 15.04
C ASN A 499 -11.87 9.52 15.73
N ARG A 500 -12.96 10.31 15.77
CA ARG A 500 -13.01 11.63 16.45
C ARG A 500 -13.65 11.57 17.83
N ALA A 501 -14.62 10.68 18.03
CA ALA A 501 -15.45 10.71 19.24
C ALA A 501 -14.65 10.39 20.52
N ALA A 502 -15.10 10.95 21.64
CA ALA A 502 -14.71 10.72 23.04
C ALA A 502 -14.50 9.25 23.44
N SER A 503 -14.87 8.29 22.59
CA SER A 503 -14.38 6.90 22.61
C SER A 503 -12.89 6.76 22.91
N ALA A 504 -12.03 7.71 22.51
CA ALA A 504 -10.59 7.70 22.87
C ALA A 504 -10.33 7.70 24.39
N TRP A 505 -11.24 8.25 25.20
CA TRP A 505 -11.17 8.21 26.68
C TRP A 505 -11.59 6.87 27.28
N TYR A 506 -12.50 6.17 26.59
CA TYR A 506 -13.11 4.94 27.07
C TYR A 506 -12.40 3.69 26.53
N PHE A 507 -11.57 3.87 25.50
CA PHE A 507 -10.77 2.86 24.84
C PHE A 507 -9.32 3.34 24.77
N ASN A 508 -8.48 2.93 25.75
CA ASN A 508 -7.04 3.11 25.59
C ASN A 508 -6.57 2.16 24.47
N PRO A 509 -6.06 2.67 23.35
CA PRO A 509 -5.61 1.80 22.27
C PRO A 509 -4.38 0.98 22.69
N THR A 510 -3.44 1.51 23.47
CA THR A 510 -2.14 0.84 23.65
C THR A 510 -2.15 -0.34 24.64
N LEU A 511 -3.22 -0.54 25.42
CA LEU A 511 -3.28 -1.54 26.48
C LEU A 511 -4.62 -2.31 26.50
N GLU A 512 -4.52 -3.62 26.68
CA GLU A 512 -5.62 -4.61 26.75
C GLU A 512 -6.98 -4.08 27.22
N ILE A 513 -8.01 -4.38 26.43
CA ILE A 513 -9.47 -4.41 26.66
C ILE A 513 -9.89 -4.36 28.14
N ALA A 514 -9.69 -3.22 28.78
CA ALA A 514 -10.28 -2.89 30.06
C ALA A 514 -10.84 -1.48 29.91
N LEU A 515 -12.15 -1.36 30.07
CA LEU A 515 -12.83 -0.08 30.27
C LEU A 515 -12.17 0.59 31.49
N HIS A 516 -11.23 1.49 31.26
CA HIS A 516 -10.57 2.24 32.35
C HIS A 516 -11.46 3.36 32.88
N ALA A 517 -12.36 3.85 32.03
CA ALA A 517 -13.40 4.80 32.38
C ALA A 517 -14.77 4.28 31.95
N GLU A 518 -15.75 4.40 32.84
CA GLU A 518 -17.15 4.14 32.48
C GLU A 518 -17.81 5.46 32.09
N ARG A 519 -18.38 5.52 30.88
CA ARG A 519 -19.27 6.59 30.48
C ARG A 519 -20.58 6.46 31.27
N THR A 520 -20.67 7.17 32.38
CA THR A 520 -21.81 7.03 33.29
C THR A 520 -22.80 8.16 33.02
N PRO A 521 -24.05 7.87 32.62
CA PRO A 521 -25.10 8.88 32.67
C PRO A 521 -25.31 9.24 34.14
N GLN A 522 -24.93 10.46 34.52
CA GLN A 522 -25.06 10.94 35.89
C GLN A 522 -26.10 12.07 35.90
N ALA A 523 -27.13 11.95 36.73
CA ALA A 523 -28.16 12.99 36.91
C ALA A 523 -27.59 14.33 37.44
N GLU A 524 -26.33 14.33 37.84
CA GLU A 524 -25.58 15.44 38.42
C GLU A 524 -24.27 15.67 37.65
N SER A 525 -24.23 15.47 36.33
CA SER A 525 -23.14 16.02 35.51
C SER A 525 -23.02 17.53 35.74
N HIS A 526 -21.80 18.06 35.73
CA HIS A 526 -21.59 19.51 35.77
C HIS A 526 -22.14 20.14 34.48
N SER A 527 -21.90 19.47 33.35
CA SER A 527 -22.46 19.85 32.06
C SER A 527 -22.78 18.60 31.21
N GLY A 528 -23.72 18.73 30.27
CA GLY A 528 -24.08 17.63 29.38
C GLY A 528 -24.76 16.46 30.09
N GLN A 529 -24.69 15.26 29.50
CA GLN A 529 -25.40 14.05 29.99
C GLN A 529 -24.48 12.99 30.60
N PHE A 530 -23.16 13.12 30.45
CA PHE A 530 -22.20 12.07 30.77
C PHE A 530 -21.00 12.63 31.51
N VAL A 531 -20.34 11.79 32.31
CA VAL A 531 -19.08 12.11 32.98
C VAL A 531 -18.07 10.98 32.78
N LEU A 532 -16.79 11.32 32.85
CA LEU A 532 -15.69 10.35 32.85
C LEU A 532 -15.49 9.80 34.27
N LYS A 533 -15.89 8.55 34.51
CA LYS A 533 -15.73 7.89 35.81
C LYS A 533 -14.38 7.17 35.91
N LEU A 534 -13.50 7.60 36.82
CA LEU A 534 -12.25 6.93 37.17
C LEU A 534 -12.44 6.15 38.48
N SER A 535 -12.04 4.87 38.52
CA SER A 535 -12.06 4.07 39.75
C SER A 535 -10.65 3.91 40.31
N SER A 536 -10.53 3.80 41.64
CA SER A 536 -9.25 3.58 42.34
C SER A 536 -8.59 2.24 42.00
N GLU A 537 -9.36 1.27 41.52
CA GLU A 537 -8.89 -0.04 41.06
C GLU A 537 -8.62 -0.07 39.54
N GLY A 538 -8.97 1.02 38.83
CA GLY A 538 -8.80 1.15 37.39
C GLY A 538 -7.36 1.51 36.99
N LYS A 539 -6.94 1.09 35.80
CA LYS A 539 -5.69 1.60 35.20
C LYS A 539 -5.87 3.08 34.82
N PRO A 540 -4.77 3.83 34.65
CA PRO A 540 -4.82 5.20 34.13
C PRO A 540 -5.64 5.31 32.85
N VAL A 541 -6.40 6.40 32.73
CA VAL A 541 -7.05 6.79 31.47
C VAL A 541 -6.14 7.75 30.75
N GLU A 542 -5.91 7.52 29.45
CA GLU A 542 -4.94 8.28 28.68
C GLU A 542 -5.55 8.78 27.37
N GLN A 543 -5.30 10.04 27.03
CA GLN A 543 -5.56 10.58 25.70
C GLN A 543 -4.24 11.10 25.10
N GLN A 544 -3.85 10.53 23.97
CA GLN A 544 -2.78 11.08 23.13
C GLN A 544 -3.35 12.18 22.23
N ILE A 545 -2.78 13.37 22.34
CA ILE A 545 -3.11 14.57 21.58
C ILE A 545 -2.05 14.76 20.51
N ASN A 546 -2.45 14.70 19.24
CA ASN A 546 -1.54 14.98 18.12
C ASN A 546 -1.41 16.49 17.91
N LEU A 547 -0.20 17.00 18.12
CA LEU A 547 0.17 18.41 17.97
C LEU A 547 0.67 18.77 16.57
N PHE A 548 0.74 17.81 15.63
CA PHE A 548 1.36 18.04 14.32
C PHE A 548 0.73 19.22 13.55
N ASN A 549 -0.58 19.43 13.69
CA ASN A 549 -1.32 20.52 13.03
C ASN A 549 -1.64 21.70 13.95
N THR A 550 -1.23 21.67 15.22
CA THR A 550 -1.52 22.75 16.15
C THR A 550 -0.50 23.87 15.95
N PRO A 551 -0.91 25.14 15.83
CA PRO A 551 0.03 26.25 15.82
C PRO A 551 0.94 26.15 17.05
N SER A 552 2.22 26.45 16.89
CA SER A 552 3.19 26.41 18.00
C SER A 552 2.65 27.24 19.17
N PHE A 553 2.41 26.59 20.30
CA PHE A 553 2.02 27.26 21.53
C PHE A 553 3.15 27.12 22.56
N GLN A 554 3.33 28.15 23.38
CA GLN A 554 4.30 28.10 24.49
C GLN A 554 3.65 27.59 25.79
N ARG A 555 2.33 27.69 25.87
CA ARG A 555 1.59 27.39 27.08
C ARG A 555 0.28 26.70 26.74
N VAL A 556 0.00 25.61 27.44
CA VAL A 556 -1.32 24.96 27.42
C VAL A 556 -1.94 25.05 28.79
N ARG A 557 -3.24 25.29 28.83
CA ARG A 557 -4.04 25.29 30.04
C ARG A 557 -4.86 24.01 30.08
N VAL A 558 -4.70 23.23 31.14
CA VAL A 558 -5.60 22.12 31.45
C VAL A 558 -6.68 22.66 32.36
N THR A 559 -7.94 22.49 32.00
CA THR A 559 -9.08 22.79 32.87
C THR A 559 -10.05 21.63 32.91
N GLY A 560 -10.81 21.51 33.99
CA GLY A 560 -11.87 20.52 34.10
C GLY A 560 -12.59 20.62 35.42
N TRP A 561 -13.70 19.91 35.53
CA TRP A 561 -14.46 19.78 36.76
C TRP A 561 -14.30 18.37 37.29
N LEU A 562 -14.12 18.25 38.61
CA LEU A 562 -14.01 16.95 39.26
C LEU A 562 -14.93 16.85 40.47
N LYS A 563 -15.38 15.64 40.75
CA LYS A 563 -16.22 15.28 41.89
C LYS A 563 -15.86 13.86 42.36
N THR A 564 -16.12 13.54 43.62
CA THR A 564 -16.03 12.16 44.12
C THR A 564 -17.32 11.71 44.79
N ALA A 565 -17.58 10.40 44.77
CA ALA A 565 -18.70 9.80 45.50
C ALA A 565 -18.43 9.67 47.02
N THR A 566 -17.16 9.67 47.44
CA THR A 566 -16.75 9.44 48.83
C THR A 566 -16.62 10.76 49.60
N GLN A 567 -16.77 10.72 50.93
CA GLN A 567 -16.60 11.92 51.78
C GLN A 567 -15.19 12.52 51.59
N ALA A 568 -15.12 13.85 51.57
CA ALA A 568 -13.91 14.61 51.26
C ALA A 568 -12.73 14.24 52.17
N GLY A 569 -11.54 13.97 51.59
CA GLY A 569 -10.30 13.83 52.36
C GLY A 569 -9.22 12.98 51.68
N ASP A 570 -9.58 11.80 51.17
CA ASP A 570 -8.58 10.79 50.77
C ASP A 570 -8.53 10.49 49.26
N THR A 571 -9.55 10.88 48.49
CA THR A 571 -9.63 10.62 47.04
C THR A 571 -9.13 11.83 46.25
N ALA A 572 -8.17 11.63 45.33
CA ALA A 572 -7.60 12.67 44.48
C ALA A 572 -7.40 12.19 43.04
N ALA A 573 -7.58 13.08 42.06
CA ALA A 573 -7.23 12.82 40.67
C ALA A 573 -5.75 13.21 40.48
N LEU A 574 -4.95 12.30 39.97
CA LEU A 574 -3.62 12.62 39.45
C LEU A 574 -3.77 12.95 37.97
N VAL A 575 -3.52 14.21 37.62
CA VAL A 575 -3.52 14.68 36.24
C VAL A 575 -2.08 14.82 35.79
N ARG A 576 -1.64 13.91 34.95
CA ARG A 576 -0.28 13.89 34.39
C ARG A 576 -0.33 14.29 32.93
N VAL A 577 0.45 15.29 32.54
CA VAL A 577 0.69 15.59 31.12
C VAL A 577 2.13 15.26 30.83
N GLN A 578 2.36 14.40 29.85
CA GLN A 578 3.70 13.92 29.49
C GLN A 578 3.91 13.95 27.98
N THR A 579 5.16 14.06 27.58
CA THR A 579 5.61 13.73 26.22
C THR A 579 6.09 12.29 26.20
N ALA A 580 6.51 11.79 25.04
CA ALA A 580 7.16 10.49 24.93
C ALA A 580 8.46 10.37 25.77
N LYS A 581 9.05 11.49 26.20
CA LYS A 581 10.36 11.52 26.88
C LYS A 581 10.30 11.90 28.35
N GLN A 582 9.32 12.73 28.74
CA GLN A 582 9.24 13.25 30.10
C GLN A 582 7.83 13.62 30.51
N THR A 583 7.57 13.57 31.81
CA THR A 583 6.39 14.18 32.41
C THR A 583 6.59 15.70 32.48
N LEU A 584 5.71 16.46 31.84
CA LEU A 584 5.73 17.92 31.86
C LEU A 584 5.12 18.47 33.14
N ILE A 585 4.04 17.85 33.59
CA ILE A 585 3.39 18.19 34.86
C ILE A 585 2.69 16.96 35.43
N GLU A 586 2.64 16.89 36.76
CA GLU A 586 1.86 15.92 37.51
C GLU A 586 1.20 16.64 38.67
N GLU A 587 -0.10 16.92 38.54
CA GLU A 587 -0.87 17.64 39.56
C GLU A 587 -1.80 16.68 40.29
N ARG A 588 -1.75 16.73 41.63
CA ARG A 588 -2.66 15.95 42.48
C ARG A 588 -3.81 16.84 42.94
N ILE A 589 -5.01 16.55 42.45
CA ILE A 589 -6.20 17.38 42.67
C ILE A 589 -7.15 16.66 43.61
N ILE A 590 -7.31 17.19 44.82
CA ILE A 590 -8.16 16.59 45.86
C ILE A 590 -9.63 16.70 45.45
N ALA A 591 -10.32 15.57 45.42
CA ALA A 591 -11.72 15.51 45.06
C ALA A 591 -12.64 15.86 46.22
N SER A 592 -13.80 16.43 45.88
CA SER A 592 -14.86 16.75 46.85
C SER A 592 -16.21 16.15 46.41
N PRO A 593 -17.15 15.96 47.35
CA PRO A 593 -18.52 15.58 47.02
C PRO A 593 -19.24 16.59 46.11
N GLU A 594 -18.78 17.83 46.05
CA GLU A 594 -19.25 18.86 45.13
C GLU A 594 -18.31 19.00 43.93
N TRP A 595 -18.84 19.43 42.79
CA TRP A 595 -18.05 19.74 41.61
C TRP A 595 -17.07 20.88 41.90
N ARG A 596 -15.79 20.64 41.65
CA ARG A 596 -14.74 21.65 41.76
C ARG A 596 -14.03 21.83 40.45
N LEU A 597 -13.95 23.08 40.01
CA LEU A 597 -13.11 23.48 38.89
C LEU A 597 -11.64 23.36 39.29
N PHE A 598 -10.85 22.73 38.44
CA PHE A 598 -9.40 22.84 38.47
C PHE A 598 -8.92 23.47 37.18
N SER A 599 -7.83 24.23 37.29
CA SER A 599 -7.17 24.86 36.16
C SER A 599 -5.71 25.07 36.49
N PHE A 600 -4.83 24.61 35.62
CA PHE A 600 -3.40 24.87 35.72
C PHE A 600 -2.80 25.09 34.34
N GLU A 601 -1.75 25.90 34.28
CA GLU A 601 -1.01 26.18 33.06
C GLU A 601 0.29 25.38 33.04
N ILE A 602 0.59 24.83 31.87
CA ILE A 602 1.83 24.11 31.59
C ILE A 602 2.62 24.98 30.63
N ASN A 603 3.80 25.42 31.07
CA ASN A 603 4.79 25.99 30.18
C ASN A 603 5.41 24.86 29.38
N ALA A 604 4.90 24.64 28.17
CA ALA A 604 5.48 23.70 27.27
C ALA A 604 6.59 24.42 26.51
N ASN A 605 7.84 24.21 26.92
CA ASN A 605 8.96 24.89 26.31
C ASN A 605 8.92 24.62 24.78
N ALA A 606 8.77 25.69 23.99
CA ALA A 606 8.46 25.57 22.56
C ALA A 606 9.51 24.73 21.83
N ASP A 607 10.76 24.79 22.27
CA ASP A 607 11.85 24.00 21.71
C ASP A 607 11.67 22.49 21.97
N GLU A 608 11.12 22.08 23.10
CA GLU A 608 10.90 20.66 23.43
C GLU A 608 9.71 20.04 22.67
N ILE A 609 8.68 20.84 22.37
CA ILE A 609 7.52 20.40 21.57
C ILE A 609 7.79 20.50 20.06
N ASN A 610 8.51 21.52 19.60
CA ASN A 610 8.68 21.80 18.18
C ASN A 610 9.83 21.01 17.51
N HIS A 611 10.85 20.54 18.26
CA HIS A 611 12.08 20.01 17.63
C HIS A 611 12.01 18.58 17.10
N THR A 612 10.93 17.84 17.34
CA THR A 612 10.76 16.52 16.71
C THR A 612 9.44 16.47 15.97
N ARG A 613 9.46 16.89 14.69
CA ARG A 613 8.33 16.74 13.74
C ARG A 613 7.78 15.29 13.64
N LEU A 614 8.46 14.30 14.22
CA LEU A 614 8.09 12.89 14.25
C LEU A 614 7.53 12.40 15.61
N GLN A 615 7.61 13.22 16.68
CA GLN A 615 7.05 12.92 18.01
C GLN A 615 6.27 14.12 18.55
N THR A 616 5.18 14.46 17.88
CA THR A 616 4.28 15.57 18.23
C THR A 616 3.08 15.07 19.02
N TYR A 617 3.28 14.23 20.04
CA TYR A 617 2.17 13.82 20.91
C TYR A 617 2.37 14.33 22.33
N LEU A 618 1.36 15.03 22.84
CA LEU A 618 1.16 15.18 24.28
C LEU A 618 0.27 14.02 24.74
N GLN A 619 0.60 13.40 25.85
CA GLN A 619 -0.24 12.38 26.47
C GLN A 619 -0.78 12.97 27.78
N LEU A 620 -2.11 13.09 27.85
CA LEU A 620 -2.80 13.42 29.09
C LEU A 620 -3.23 12.11 29.76
N GLN A 621 -2.64 11.80 30.90
CA GLN A 621 -2.91 10.63 31.72
C GLN A 621 -3.64 11.05 33.00
N LEU A 622 -4.74 10.37 33.31
CA LEU A 622 -5.59 10.62 34.47
C LEU A 622 -5.64 9.37 35.33
N VAL A 623 -5.29 9.49 36.61
CA VAL A 623 -5.29 8.36 37.56
C VAL A 623 -6.11 8.72 38.79
N CYS A 624 -6.97 7.82 39.24
CA CYS A 624 -7.60 7.96 40.55
C CYS A 624 -6.60 7.51 41.63
N SER A 625 -6.23 8.40 42.54
CA SER A 625 -5.36 8.13 43.68
C SER A 625 -6.19 8.13 44.97
N GLY A 626 -6.12 7.05 45.75
CA GLY A 626 -6.88 6.87 47.00
C GLY A 626 -8.13 6.00 46.84
N ALA A 627 -8.77 5.62 47.94
CA ALA A 627 -9.98 4.80 47.92
C ALA A 627 -11.17 5.64 47.41
N GLY A 628 -11.80 5.24 46.30
CA GLY A 628 -13.00 5.90 45.81
C GLY A 628 -13.15 5.92 44.30
N THR A 629 -14.14 6.70 43.86
CA THR A 629 -14.44 6.95 42.45
C THR A 629 -14.42 8.45 42.21
N ILE A 630 -13.79 8.87 41.12
CA ILE A 630 -13.76 10.25 40.66
C ILE A 630 -14.59 10.37 39.40
N TYR A 631 -15.37 11.43 39.31
CA TYR A 631 -16.08 11.84 38.11
C TYR A 631 -15.41 13.10 37.59
N LEU A 632 -15.06 13.10 36.31
CA LEU A 632 -14.50 14.24 35.61
C LEU A 632 -15.45 14.69 34.51
N ASP A 633 -15.57 15.99 34.37
CA ASP A 633 -16.46 16.66 33.42
C ASP A 633 -15.74 17.88 32.83
N ASP A 634 -16.15 18.36 31.66
CA ASP A 634 -15.68 19.61 31.05
C ASP A 634 -14.16 19.68 30.86
N LEU A 635 -13.52 18.53 30.67
CA LEU A 635 -12.08 18.46 30.54
C LEU A 635 -11.63 19.14 29.23
N SER A 636 -10.70 20.09 29.35
CA SER A 636 -10.09 20.78 28.23
C SER A 636 -8.58 20.94 28.38
N LEU A 637 -7.90 20.90 27.24
CA LEU A 637 -6.50 21.28 27.09
C LEU A 637 -6.45 22.33 25.98
N SER A 638 -6.38 23.60 26.33
CA SER A 638 -6.39 24.68 25.33
C SER A 638 -5.05 25.41 25.29
N PRO A 639 -4.54 25.79 24.10
CA PRO A 639 -3.47 26.77 24.02
C PRO A 639 -3.88 28.05 24.75
N THR A 640 -2.97 28.63 25.53
CA THR A 640 -3.30 29.80 26.37
C THR A 640 -3.65 31.03 25.53
N ASP A 641 -3.09 31.09 24.32
CA ASP A 641 -3.32 32.15 23.33
C ASP A 641 -4.58 31.88 22.47
N SER A 642 -5.22 30.72 22.64
CA SER A 642 -6.44 30.32 21.93
C SER A 642 -7.32 29.44 22.84
N LEU A 643 -7.89 30.05 23.87
CA LEU A 643 -8.72 29.35 24.87
C LEU A 643 -9.92 28.62 24.26
N ASP A 644 -10.40 29.11 23.11
CA ASP A 644 -11.53 28.52 22.39
C ASP A 644 -11.17 27.19 21.70
N THR A 645 -9.88 26.83 21.62
CA THR A 645 -9.41 25.59 20.98
C THR A 645 -9.15 24.51 22.03
N ASN A 646 -10.11 23.61 22.25
CA ASN A 646 -9.86 22.43 23.09
C ASN A 646 -9.15 21.35 22.27
N LEU A 647 -7.95 20.94 22.70
CA LEU A 647 -7.16 19.87 22.09
C LEU A 647 -7.58 18.47 22.57
N LEU A 648 -8.40 18.37 23.61
CA LEU A 648 -8.99 17.13 24.08
C LEU A 648 -10.33 16.87 23.39
N ALA A 649 -10.60 15.60 23.09
CA ALA A 649 -11.99 15.19 22.91
C ALA A 649 -12.67 15.32 24.28
N ASN A 650 -13.91 15.81 24.38
CA ASN A 650 -14.52 15.99 25.70
C ASN A 650 -15.47 14.82 26.04
N PRO A 651 -15.17 14.03 27.10
CA PRO A 651 -15.97 12.86 27.45
C PRO A 651 -17.42 13.16 27.87
N SER A 652 -17.74 14.40 28.28
CA SER A 652 -19.05 14.80 28.78
C SER A 652 -19.96 15.49 27.75
N PHE A 653 -19.38 16.24 26.81
CA PHE A 653 -20.14 16.96 25.77
C PHE A 653 -20.37 16.18 24.49
N GLU A 654 -19.52 15.19 24.17
CA GLU A 654 -19.66 14.46 22.93
C GLU A 654 -20.70 13.34 23.10
N GLU A 655 -21.93 13.59 22.61
CA GLU A 655 -22.89 12.51 22.40
C GLU A 655 -22.25 11.47 21.46
N THR A 656 -22.05 10.24 21.94
CA THR A 656 -21.61 9.11 21.08
C THR A 656 -22.59 8.80 19.95
N LEU A 657 -23.80 9.38 20.00
CA LEU A 657 -24.83 9.25 18.99
C LEU A 657 -25.25 10.66 18.59
N TRP A 658 -24.82 11.09 17.40
CA TRP A 658 -25.33 12.30 16.75
C TRP A 658 -26.87 12.35 16.84
N THR A 659 -27.42 13.24 17.67
CA THR A 659 -28.79 13.70 17.50
C THR A 659 -28.77 14.77 16.41
N TRP A 660 -29.42 14.48 15.27
CA TRP A 660 -29.28 15.22 14.01
C TRP A 660 -29.80 16.68 14.07
N ARG A 661 -30.19 17.23 15.23
CA ARG A 661 -31.19 18.30 15.28
C ARG A 661 -30.84 19.67 15.87
N ASP A 662 -29.93 19.87 16.83
CA ASP A 662 -29.88 21.20 17.50
C ASP A 662 -28.51 21.91 17.61
N ASP A 663 -27.35 21.26 17.38
CA ASP A 663 -26.03 21.89 17.61
C ASP A 663 -25.43 22.67 16.41
N TRP A 664 -26.20 22.96 15.36
CA TRP A 664 -25.70 23.67 14.18
C TRP A 664 -25.59 25.19 14.34
N GLN A 665 -26.01 25.77 15.48
CA GLN A 665 -26.13 27.23 15.63
C GLN A 665 -25.23 27.90 16.67
N GLU A 666 -24.31 27.22 17.36
CA GLU A 666 -23.35 27.91 18.23
C GLU A 666 -21.96 28.05 17.58
N PRO A 667 -21.48 29.27 17.25
CA PRO A 667 -20.19 29.48 16.60
C PRO A 667 -18.96 29.33 17.53
N ASN A 668 -19.14 29.05 18.82
CA ASN A 668 -18.09 29.25 19.82
C ASN A 668 -17.51 27.97 20.45
N ARG A 669 -17.83 26.78 19.94
CA ARG A 669 -17.23 25.53 20.43
C ARG A 669 -16.56 24.82 19.26
N SER A 670 -15.24 24.93 19.21
CA SER A 670 -14.35 24.50 18.13
C SER A 670 -14.20 22.98 17.99
N VAL A 671 -15.28 22.20 18.10
CA VAL A 671 -15.30 20.88 17.47
C VAL A 671 -15.48 21.14 15.98
N ARG A 672 -14.39 21.43 15.27
CA ARG A 672 -14.44 21.59 13.83
C ARG A 672 -14.99 20.29 13.25
N SER A 673 -16.23 20.33 12.77
CA SER A 673 -16.81 19.19 12.06
C SER A 673 -15.89 18.85 10.87
N PHE A 674 -15.81 17.58 10.47
CA PHE A 674 -15.04 17.19 9.27
C PHE A 674 -15.45 18.03 8.06
N LYS A 675 -16.73 18.43 7.97
CA LYS A 675 -17.22 19.35 6.94
C LYS A 675 -16.57 20.73 7.04
N ALA A 676 -16.45 21.30 8.23
CA ALA A 676 -15.77 22.58 8.46
C ALA A 676 -14.28 22.46 8.14
N ASP A 677 -13.60 21.39 8.58
CA ASP A 677 -12.20 21.15 8.25
C ASP A 677 -11.98 20.94 6.74
N MET A 678 -12.86 20.20 6.07
CA MET A 678 -12.78 19.95 4.64
C MET A 678 -13.07 21.22 3.83
N LEU A 679 -14.05 22.03 4.26
CA LEU A 679 -14.34 23.30 3.63
C LEU A 679 -13.24 24.31 3.89
N ASP A 680 -12.68 24.39 5.10
CA ASP A 680 -11.53 25.23 5.46
C ASP A 680 -10.28 24.79 4.69
N ALA A 681 -10.04 23.49 4.58
CA ALA A 681 -9.03 22.90 3.71
C ALA A 681 -9.19 23.36 2.25
N ILE A 682 -10.40 23.27 1.69
CA ILE A 682 -10.69 23.66 0.31
C ILE A 682 -10.61 25.20 0.12
N GLN A 683 -11.12 25.98 1.08
CA GLN A 683 -11.31 27.43 0.97
C GLN A 683 -10.09 28.24 1.42
N ASN A 684 -9.47 27.83 2.53
CA ASN A 684 -8.41 28.57 3.24
C ASN A 684 -7.04 27.89 3.18
N GLY A 685 -6.94 26.70 2.55
CA GLY A 685 -5.68 25.99 2.29
C GLY A 685 -4.75 26.68 1.28
N SER A 686 -4.64 28.01 1.30
CA SER A 686 -3.83 28.84 0.41
C SER A 686 -2.32 28.55 0.48
N GLY A 687 -1.86 27.82 1.50
CA GLY A 687 -0.48 27.31 1.60
C GLY A 687 -0.29 25.87 1.09
N LEU A 688 -1.35 25.11 0.87
CA LEU A 688 -1.28 23.70 0.50
C LEU A 688 -1.74 23.50 -0.94
N ASN A 689 -0.83 23.08 -1.80
CA ASN A 689 -1.16 22.78 -3.18
C ASN A 689 -1.88 21.41 -3.25
N TYR A 690 -3.19 21.39 -2.99
CA TYR A 690 -4.04 20.18 -3.08
C TYR A 690 -3.88 19.47 -4.42
N SER A 691 -3.63 20.21 -5.50
CA SER A 691 -3.38 19.62 -6.81
C SER A 691 -2.09 18.79 -6.81
N THR A 692 -1.05 19.23 -6.10
CA THR A 692 0.19 18.47 -5.90
C THR A 692 -0.05 17.22 -5.07
N ILE A 693 -0.79 17.31 -3.97
CA ILE A 693 -1.07 16.14 -3.10
C ILE A 693 -1.92 15.11 -3.85
N PHE A 694 -2.96 15.57 -4.56
CA PHE A 694 -3.79 14.69 -5.38
C PHE A 694 -2.99 14.03 -6.50
N LEU A 695 -2.11 14.79 -7.17
CA LEU A 695 -1.21 14.26 -8.20
C LEU A 695 -0.23 13.25 -7.61
N GLN A 696 0.37 13.52 -6.45
CA GLN A 696 1.26 12.60 -5.75
C GLN A 696 0.53 11.30 -5.38
N ASN A 697 -0.67 11.38 -4.82
CA ASN A 697 -1.47 10.19 -4.51
C ASN A 697 -1.88 9.42 -5.76
N PHE A 698 -2.24 10.12 -6.85
CA PHE A 698 -2.55 9.46 -8.10
C PHE A 698 -1.33 8.76 -8.70
N LEU A 699 -0.17 9.41 -8.70
CA LEU A 699 1.09 8.82 -9.15
C LEU A 699 1.47 7.61 -8.29
N PHE A 700 1.27 7.70 -6.98
CA PHE A 700 1.58 6.60 -6.07
C PHE A 700 0.60 5.43 -6.22
N LEU A 701 -0.71 5.69 -6.34
CA LEU A 701 -1.71 4.69 -6.74
C LEU A 701 -1.31 4.00 -8.05
N PHE A 702 -0.83 4.78 -9.03
CA PHE A 702 -0.42 4.26 -10.32
C PHE A 702 0.85 3.38 -10.21
N ILE A 703 1.87 3.84 -9.50
CA ILE A 703 3.12 3.10 -9.26
C ILE A 703 2.82 1.78 -8.55
N THR A 704 2.10 1.85 -7.43
CA THR A 704 1.71 0.67 -6.64
C THR A 704 0.74 -0.25 -7.41
N PHE A 705 -0.04 0.25 -8.37
CA PHE A 705 -0.90 -0.62 -9.20
C PHE A 705 -0.07 -1.57 -10.08
N TRP A 706 1.00 -1.06 -10.68
CA TRP A 706 1.90 -1.86 -11.54
C TRP A 706 2.92 -2.69 -10.75
N GLY A 707 3.12 -2.34 -9.48
CA GLY A 707 3.84 -3.12 -8.49
C GLY A 707 4.83 -2.26 -7.75
N ALA A 708 4.64 -2.16 -6.43
CA ALA A 708 5.59 -1.59 -5.50
C ALA A 708 5.59 -2.48 -4.25
N PHE A 709 6.67 -3.21 -4.01
CA PHE A 709 6.65 -4.33 -3.08
C PHE A 709 7.05 -3.93 -1.67
N GLY A 710 6.60 -4.74 -0.71
CA GLY A 710 6.67 -4.44 0.71
C GLY A 710 5.72 -3.31 1.08
N TRP A 711 6.28 -2.31 1.74
CA TRP A 711 5.69 -1.02 2.06
C TRP A 711 5.96 0.03 0.96
N SER A 712 5.93 -0.41 -0.30
CA SER A 712 6.27 0.39 -1.48
C SER A 712 7.73 0.87 -1.58
N GLN A 713 8.64 0.30 -0.78
CA GLN A 713 10.07 0.62 -0.85
C GLN A 713 10.78 -0.06 -2.02
N VAL A 714 10.21 -1.15 -2.54
CA VAL A 714 10.76 -1.85 -3.69
C VAL A 714 10.03 -1.41 -4.95
N LEU A 715 10.65 -0.48 -5.68
CA LEU A 715 10.13 0.03 -6.94
C LEU A 715 10.82 -0.65 -8.12
N TYR A 716 10.08 -0.89 -9.20
CA TYR A 716 10.70 -1.14 -10.50
C TYR A 716 11.46 0.10 -11.01
N ALA A 717 12.30 -0.10 -12.02
CA ALA A 717 12.85 1.04 -12.77
C ALA A 717 11.74 1.87 -13.42
N GLY A 718 11.97 3.19 -13.50
CA GLY A 718 11.03 4.16 -14.08
C GLY A 718 10.47 3.78 -15.45
N ALA A 719 11.25 3.08 -16.28
CA ALA A 719 10.82 2.59 -17.60
C ALA A 719 9.61 1.64 -17.54
N VAL A 720 9.49 0.83 -16.49
CA VAL A 720 8.34 -0.07 -16.29
C VAL A 720 7.07 0.74 -16.05
N TYR A 721 7.14 1.77 -15.21
CA TYR A 721 6.02 2.67 -14.93
C TYR A 721 5.65 3.52 -16.15
N LEU A 722 6.64 4.00 -16.91
CA LEU A 722 6.40 4.69 -18.18
C LEU A 722 5.66 3.79 -19.17
N LEU A 723 6.04 2.52 -19.28
CA LEU A 723 5.34 1.53 -20.10
C LEU A 723 3.90 1.32 -19.60
N GLY A 724 3.71 1.12 -18.30
CA GLY A 724 2.38 1.02 -17.69
C GLY A 724 1.52 2.25 -17.99
N GLY A 725 2.13 3.44 -18.01
CA GLY A 725 1.47 4.72 -18.24
C GLY A 725 1.04 4.85 -19.70
N ALA A 726 1.92 4.47 -20.62
CA ALA A 726 1.60 4.38 -22.04
C ALA A 726 0.44 3.40 -22.30
N ILE A 727 0.46 2.22 -21.67
CA ILE A 727 -0.61 1.22 -21.77
C ILE A 727 -1.93 1.79 -21.22
N PHE A 728 -1.90 2.47 -20.09
CA PHE A 728 -3.08 3.10 -19.49
C PHE A 728 -3.67 4.20 -20.39
N LEU A 729 -2.82 5.09 -20.94
CA LEU A 729 -3.26 6.15 -21.86
C LEU A 729 -3.83 5.57 -23.17
N LEU A 730 -3.21 4.52 -23.71
CA LEU A 730 -3.69 3.80 -24.88
C LEU A 730 -5.05 3.14 -24.59
N ALA A 731 -5.22 2.54 -23.42
CA ALA A 731 -6.50 1.99 -23.00
C ALA A 731 -7.58 3.07 -22.89
N LEU A 732 -7.28 4.20 -22.25
CA LEU A 732 -8.20 5.33 -22.12
C LEU A 732 -8.63 5.87 -23.50
N PHE A 733 -7.67 6.03 -24.41
CA PHE A 733 -7.96 6.47 -25.78
C PHE A 733 -8.84 5.47 -26.55
N GLY A 734 -8.56 4.17 -26.41
CA GLY A 734 -9.38 3.13 -27.02
C GLY A 734 -10.78 3.03 -26.41
N LEU A 735 -10.95 3.35 -25.13
CA LEU A 735 -12.24 3.45 -24.45
C LEU A 735 -13.05 4.65 -24.99
N LEU A 736 -12.45 5.84 -25.06
CA LEU A 736 -13.09 7.07 -25.55
C LEU A 736 -13.57 6.95 -27.00
N ARG A 737 -12.80 6.27 -27.85
CA ARG A 737 -13.15 6.09 -29.27
C ARG A 737 -14.36 5.19 -29.49
N ARG A 738 -14.72 4.37 -28.51
CA ARG A 738 -15.69 3.30 -28.72
C ARG A 738 -17.10 3.76 -28.38
N SER A 739 -17.73 4.53 -29.27
CA SER A 739 -19.10 5.01 -29.07
C SER A 739 -20.20 3.99 -29.42
N THR A 740 -19.85 2.85 -30.04
CA THR A 740 -20.80 1.99 -30.78
C THR A 740 -21.20 0.68 -30.11
N TRP A 741 -20.96 0.50 -28.81
CA TRP A 741 -21.39 -0.73 -28.12
C TRP A 741 -22.91 -0.73 -27.88
N GLN A 742 -23.56 -1.83 -28.25
CA GLN A 742 -25.01 -2.04 -28.11
C GLN A 742 -25.28 -3.14 -27.08
N GLY A 743 -26.37 -3.01 -26.32
CA GLY A 743 -26.88 -4.06 -25.41
C GLY A 743 -26.23 -4.11 -24.02
N GLY A 744 -26.42 -5.25 -23.34
CA GLY A 744 -26.04 -5.47 -21.92
C GLY A 744 -24.55 -5.35 -21.63
N SER A 745 -23.70 -5.68 -22.62
CA SER A 745 -22.24 -5.53 -22.52
C SER A 745 -21.84 -4.07 -22.25
N ARG A 746 -22.46 -3.09 -22.91
CA ARG A 746 -22.17 -1.66 -22.66
C ARG A 746 -22.48 -1.23 -21.24
N ALA A 747 -23.61 -1.69 -20.71
CA ALA A 747 -24.00 -1.35 -19.34
C ALA A 747 -23.09 -1.99 -18.30
N PHE A 748 -22.64 -3.23 -18.52
CA PHE A 748 -21.64 -3.85 -17.66
C PHE A 748 -20.30 -3.09 -17.67
N HIS A 749 -19.83 -2.66 -18.84
CA HIS A 749 -18.62 -1.85 -18.92
C HIS A 749 -18.77 -0.51 -18.24
N PHE A 750 -19.93 0.15 -18.37
CA PHE A 750 -20.19 1.38 -17.64
C PHE A 750 -20.23 1.14 -16.12
N PHE A 751 -20.85 0.06 -15.65
CA PHE A 751 -20.76 -0.37 -14.26
C PHE A 751 -19.29 -0.52 -13.81
N CYS A 752 -18.45 -1.19 -14.60
CA CYS A 752 -17.03 -1.35 -14.27
C CYS A 752 -16.31 0.01 -14.18
N LEU A 753 -16.60 0.94 -15.10
CA LEU A 753 -16.04 2.28 -15.11
C LEU A 753 -16.48 3.06 -13.86
N CYS A 754 -17.78 3.06 -13.56
CA CYS A 754 -18.31 3.72 -12.37
C CYS A 754 -17.76 3.10 -11.09
N SER A 755 -17.69 1.78 -10.98
CA SER A 755 -17.13 1.09 -9.82
C SER A 755 -15.64 1.43 -9.62
N ALA A 756 -14.84 1.41 -10.69
CA ALA A 756 -13.43 1.81 -10.63
C ALA A 756 -13.27 3.28 -10.22
N LEU A 757 -14.00 4.20 -10.87
CA LEU A 757 -13.95 5.63 -10.56
C LEU A 757 -14.45 5.93 -9.14
N THR A 758 -15.60 5.41 -8.75
CA THR A 758 -16.17 5.66 -7.41
C THR A 758 -15.29 5.11 -6.32
N THR A 759 -14.69 3.93 -6.50
CA THR A 759 -13.74 3.38 -5.52
C THR A 759 -12.51 4.27 -5.40
N THR A 760 -11.88 4.64 -6.52
CA THR A 760 -10.70 5.51 -6.51
C THR A 760 -11.00 6.90 -5.94
N LEU A 761 -12.12 7.52 -6.34
CA LEU A 761 -12.53 8.83 -5.84
C LEU A 761 -12.92 8.78 -4.37
N ALA A 762 -13.65 7.75 -3.93
CA ALA A 762 -13.98 7.56 -2.52
C ALA A 762 -12.70 7.46 -1.68
N LEU A 763 -11.72 6.68 -2.12
CA LEU A 763 -10.42 6.61 -1.43
C LEU A 763 -9.73 7.98 -1.39
N GLN A 764 -9.63 8.67 -2.53
CA GLN A 764 -8.98 9.99 -2.61
C GLN A 764 -9.66 11.07 -1.76
N PHE A 765 -10.99 11.18 -1.81
CA PHE A 765 -11.72 12.25 -1.13
C PHE A 765 -11.98 11.97 0.34
N ILE A 766 -11.96 10.71 0.77
CA ILE A 766 -12.32 10.35 2.14
C ILE A 766 -11.06 10.07 2.93
N ARG A 767 -10.14 9.27 2.37
CA ARG A 767 -8.93 8.86 3.09
C ARG A 767 -7.91 9.99 3.16
N LEU A 768 -7.76 10.79 2.11
CA LEU A 768 -6.76 11.84 2.08
C LEU A 768 -7.02 12.97 3.11
N PRO A 769 -8.25 13.52 3.22
CA PRO A 769 -8.51 14.54 4.22
C PRO A 769 -8.51 13.95 5.63
N THR A 770 -8.99 12.72 5.81
CA THR A 770 -8.97 12.10 7.14
C THR A 770 -7.55 11.80 7.61
N SER A 771 -6.71 11.18 6.79
CA SER A 771 -5.33 10.94 7.18
C SER A 771 -4.57 12.22 7.47
N TRP A 772 -4.78 13.26 6.66
CA TRP A 772 -4.22 14.58 6.91
C TRP A 772 -4.68 15.15 8.26
N MET A 773 -5.98 15.08 8.55
CA MET A 773 -6.54 15.59 9.79
C MET A 773 -6.03 14.81 11.01
N TYR A 774 -5.85 13.50 10.91
CA TYR A 774 -5.47 12.65 12.04
C TYR A 774 -3.96 12.53 12.26
N ILE A 775 -3.18 12.46 11.19
CA ILE A 775 -1.75 12.13 11.23
C ILE A 775 -0.90 13.37 10.91
N GLY A 776 -1.52 14.46 10.42
CA GLY A 776 -0.80 15.66 10.00
C GLY A 776 0.01 15.47 8.72
N THR A 777 0.06 14.24 8.20
CA THR A 777 0.71 13.88 6.96
C THR A 777 -0.31 13.21 6.04
N PRO A 778 -0.26 13.46 4.72
CA PRO A 778 -1.12 12.74 3.78
C PRO A 778 -0.75 11.25 3.85
N ASP A 779 -1.66 10.40 4.32
CA ASP A 779 -1.53 8.95 4.13
C ASP A 779 -1.52 8.70 2.62
N ILE A 780 -0.41 8.15 2.15
CA ILE A 780 -0.20 7.93 0.73
C ILE A 780 -1.06 6.74 0.32
N ILE A 781 -2.08 6.99 -0.49
CA ILE A 781 -3.06 5.97 -0.84
C ILE A 781 -2.41 4.96 -1.78
N HIS A 782 -2.27 3.71 -1.30
CA HIS A 782 -1.77 2.58 -2.07
C HIS A 782 -2.87 1.94 -2.94
N SER A 783 -2.48 1.38 -4.10
CA SER A 783 -3.39 0.71 -5.04
C SER A 783 -4.17 -0.44 -4.41
N ARG A 784 -3.58 -1.12 -3.41
CA ARG A 784 -4.21 -2.20 -2.64
C ARG A 784 -5.59 -1.83 -2.09
N HIS A 785 -5.80 -0.57 -1.74
CA HIS A 785 -7.09 -0.10 -1.23
C HIS A 785 -8.14 0.01 -2.34
N ALA A 786 -7.72 0.29 -3.58
CA ALA A 786 -8.59 0.35 -4.75
C ALA A 786 -8.87 -1.04 -5.34
N PHE A 787 -8.13 -2.07 -4.94
CA PHE A 787 -8.26 -3.42 -5.50
C PHE A 787 -9.56 -4.15 -5.09
N ALA A 788 -10.34 -3.63 -4.15
CA ALA A 788 -11.73 -4.06 -3.98
C ALA A 788 -12.51 -3.99 -5.32
N ALA A 789 -12.13 -3.04 -6.20
CA ALA A 789 -12.62 -2.91 -7.57
C ALA A 789 -11.58 -3.35 -8.63
N LEU A 790 -10.67 -4.29 -8.30
CA LEU A 790 -9.60 -4.75 -9.21
C LEU A 790 -10.15 -5.31 -10.52
N LEU A 791 -11.15 -6.20 -10.46
CA LEU A 791 -11.78 -6.73 -11.68
C LEU A 791 -12.38 -5.60 -12.53
N PRO A 792 -13.27 -4.73 -12.01
CA PRO A 792 -13.74 -3.54 -12.72
C PRO A 792 -12.62 -2.71 -13.39
N GLN A 793 -11.52 -2.44 -12.69
CA GLN A 793 -10.38 -1.69 -13.23
C GLN A 793 -9.71 -2.41 -14.41
N LEU A 794 -9.40 -3.71 -14.26
CA LEU A 794 -8.79 -4.51 -15.30
C LEU A 794 -9.71 -4.68 -16.52
N VAL A 795 -11.02 -4.77 -16.29
CA VAL A 795 -12.01 -4.79 -17.36
C VAL A 795 -11.93 -3.54 -18.20
N ILE A 796 -11.93 -2.36 -17.59
CA ILE A 796 -11.85 -1.07 -18.31
C ILE A 796 -10.53 -0.95 -19.07
N LEU A 797 -9.42 -1.33 -18.45
CA LEU A 797 -8.10 -1.34 -19.08
C LEU A 797 -8.11 -2.22 -20.35
N LEU A 798 -8.55 -3.47 -20.24
CA LEU A 798 -8.53 -4.45 -21.34
C LEU A 798 -9.53 -4.10 -22.44
N VAL A 799 -10.71 -3.59 -22.08
CA VAL A 799 -11.73 -3.11 -23.02
C VAL A 799 -11.20 -1.91 -23.82
N GLY A 800 -10.53 -0.99 -23.14
CA GLY A 800 -9.86 0.15 -23.72
C GLY A 800 -8.80 -0.29 -24.74
N LEU A 801 -7.88 -1.16 -24.35
CA LEU A 801 -6.85 -1.70 -25.24
C LEU A 801 -7.46 -2.41 -26.47
N ARG A 802 -8.54 -3.19 -26.27
CA ARG A 802 -9.28 -3.79 -27.39
C ARG A 802 -9.87 -2.74 -28.32
N GLY A 803 -10.28 -1.58 -27.82
CA GLY A 803 -10.82 -0.48 -28.61
C GLY A 803 -9.85 0.02 -29.70
N LEU A 804 -8.54 -0.09 -29.46
CA LEU A 804 -7.49 0.30 -30.42
C LEU A 804 -7.45 -0.59 -31.66
N HIS A 805 -7.82 -1.87 -31.54
CA HIS A 805 -7.76 -2.82 -32.65
C HIS A 805 -8.80 -2.56 -33.74
N HIS A 806 -9.86 -1.80 -33.47
CA HIS A 806 -10.84 -1.41 -34.49
C HIS A 806 -10.35 -0.33 -35.45
N PHE A 807 -9.06 0.01 -35.43
CA PHE A 807 -8.41 0.91 -36.38
C PHE A 807 -8.33 0.35 -37.82
N LYS A 808 -9.14 -0.67 -38.18
CA LYS A 808 -9.25 -1.12 -39.56
C LYS A 808 -9.69 0.07 -40.41
N VAL A 809 -8.70 0.59 -41.14
CA VAL A 809 -8.73 1.39 -42.35
C VAL A 809 -10.16 1.82 -42.63
N LEU A 810 -10.50 3.04 -42.18
CA LEU A 810 -11.61 3.81 -42.75
C LEU A 810 -11.62 3.43 -44.22
N PRO A 811 -12.65 2.71 -44.73
CA PRO A 811 -12.62 2.23 -46.10
C PRO A 811 -12.31 3.46 -46.90
N ARG A 812 -11.08 3.49 -47.44
CA ARG A 812 -10.60 4.65 -48.16
C ARG A 812 -11.69 4.81 -49.20
N ARG A 813 -12.47 5.88 -49.12
CA ARG A 813 -13.51 6.27 -50.08
C ARG A 813 -12.87 6.60 -51.43
N ILE A 814 -11.77 5.95 -51.78
CA ILE A 814 -11.17 5.87 -53.09
C ILE A 814 -12.13 5.00 -53.90
N GLY A 815 -13.13 5.66 -54.48
CA GLY A 815 -13.83 5.23 -55.68
C GLY A 815 -14.48 3.85 -55.62
N GLN A 816 -15.34 3.58 -54.65
CA GLN A 816 -16.24 2.41 -54.72
C GLN A 816 -17.07 2.44 -56.02
N LYS A 817 -17.34 3.64 -56.57
CA LYS A 817 -17.97 3.86 -57.87
C LYS A 817 -17.19 3.30 -59.08
N ASN A 818 -15.87 3.11 -58.98
CA ASN A 818 -15.04 2.55 -60.06
C ASN A 818 -14.68 1.08 -59.85
N ARG A 819 -14.83 0.55 -58.62
CA ARG A 819 -14.55 -0.85 -58.32
C ARG A 819 -15.76 -1.76 -58.52
N GLU A 820 -16.97 -1.25 -58.27
CA GLU A 820 -18.21 -1.98 -58.58
C GLU A 820 -18.38 -2.19 -60.10
N SER A 821 -17.96 -1.23 -60.93
CA SER A 821 -18.00 -1.38 -62.40
C SER A 821 -16.91 -2.30 -62.97
N ALA A 822 -15.78 -2.48 -62.27
CA ALA A 822 -14.74 -3.43 -62.66
C ALA A 822 -15.03 -4.86 -62.22
N ILE A 823 -15.61 -5.06 -61.03
CA ILE A 823 -15.88 -6.39 -60.46
C ILE A 823 -17.15 -7.01 -61.06
N ILE A 824 -18.17 -6.22 -61.40
CA ILE A 824 -19.40 -6.74 -62.04
C ILE A 824 -19.11 -7.33 -63.43
N LYS A 825 -18.04 -6.91 -64.13
CA LYS A 825 -17.68 -7.45 -65.46
C LYS A 825 -16.87 -8.74 -65.44
N GLU A 826 -16.34 -9.17 -64.29
CA GLU A 826 -15.46 -10.34 -64.20
C GLU A 826 -16.09 -11.51 -63.43
N VAL A 827 -17.26 -11.32 -62.80
CA VAL A 827 -17.87 -12.29 -61.87
C VAL A 827 -19.10 -13.01 -62.45
N GLU A 828 -19.50 -12.75 -63.70
CA GLU A 828 -20.58 -13.52 -64.36
C GLU A 828 -20.24 -15.00 -64.66
N GLY A 829 -19.05 -15.50 -64.28
CA GLY A 829 -18.61 -16.87 -64.59
C GLY A 829 -18.30 -17.81 -63.40
N LEU A 830 -18.24 -17.36 -62.15
CA LEU A 830 -17.70 -18.18 -61.04
C LEU A 830 -18.55 -18.10 -59.75
N SER A 831 -19.13 -19.24 -59.35
CA SER A 831 -19.94 -19.46 -58.15
C SER A 831 -19.14 -19.47 -56.82
N THR A 832 -18.16 -18.58 -56.67
CA THR A 832 -17.19 -18.55 -55.54
C THR A 832 -17.52 -17.53 -54.44
N THR A 833 -18.79 -17.18 -54.24
CA THR A 833 -19.21 -16.20 -53.22
C THR A 833 -19.02 -16.69 -51.77
N LEU A 834 -18.84 -18.00 -51.55
CA LEU A 834 -18.70 -18.60 -50.21
C LEU A 834 -17.28 -18.63 -49.64
N GLN A 835 -16.24 -18.21 -50.40
CA GLN A 835 -14.85 -18.26 -49.90
C GLN A 835 -14.31 -16.93 -49.35
N VAL A 836 -14.87 -15.78 -49.75
CA VAL A 836 -14.33 -14.47 -49.34
C VAL A 836 -14.62 -14.17 -47.87
N GLU A 837 -15.81 -14.53 -47.37
CA GLU A 837 -16.18 -14.34 -45.96
C GLU A 837 -15.31 -15.16 -44.99
N LYS A 838 -14.84 -16.35 -45.44
CA LYS A 838 -13.96 -17.22 -44.66
C LYS A 838 -12.51 -16.73 -44.59
N LEU A 839 -12.07 -15.86 -45.51
CA LEU A 839 -10.71 -15.33 -45.55
C LEU A 839 -10.53 -14.11 -44.63
N GLU A 840 -11.56 -13.28 -44.44
CA GLU A 840 -11.46 -12.10 -43.58
C GLU A 840 -11.47 -12.42 -42.07
N GLU A 841 -12.16 -13.49 -41.64
CA GLU A 841 -12.12 -13.96 -40.24
C GLU A 841 -10.72 -14.46 -39.84
N ASN A 842 -9.96 -15.07 -40.76
CA ASN A 842 -8.67 -15.69 -40.44
C ASN A 842 -7.56 -14.66 -40.14
N HIS A 843 -7.60 -13.47 -40.72
CA HIS A 843 -6.55 -12.46 -40.53
C HIS A 843 -6.69 -11.62 -39.26
N THR A 844 -7.92 -11.40 -38.78
CA THR A 844 -8.15 -10.58 -37.57
C THR A 844 -7.87 -11.33 -36.27
N GLY A 845 -8.07 -12.65 -36.27
CA GLY A 845 -7.76 -13.49 -35.11
C GLY A 845 -6.28 -13.45 -34.71
N GLY A 846 -5.36 -13.49 -35.68
CA GLY A 846 -3.92 -13.61 -35.41
C GLY A 846 -3.33 -12.49 -34.56
N TRP A 847 -3.72 -11.25 -34.79
CA TRP A 847 -3.24 -10.08 -34.03
C TRP A 847 -3.71 -10.08 -32.59
N LEU A 848 -4.97 -10.44 -32.35
CA LEU A 848 -5.54 -10.50 -31.00
C LEU A 848 -4.78 -11.51 -30.13
N TRP A 849 -4.41 -12.66 -30.70
CA TRP A 849 -3.60 -13.67 -30.00
C TRP A 849 -2.19 -13.19 -29.68
N LEU A 850 -1.57 -12.44 -30.60
CA LEU A 850 -0.27 -11.84 -30.36
C LEU A 850 -0.34 -10.87 -29.16
N THR A 851 -1.39 -10.04 -29.09
CA THR A 851 -1.59 -9.09 -27.99
C THR A 851 -1.81 -9.79 -26.65
N ILE A 852 -2.66 -10.81 -26.58
CA ILE A 852 -2.90 -11.57 -25.32
C ILE A 852 -1.62 -12.27 -24.86
N TRP A 853 -0.90 -12.87 -25.81
CA TRP A 853 0.34 -13.57 -25.50
C TRP A 853 1.42 -12.60 -25.02
N ALA A 854 1.59 -11.47 -25.71
CA ALA A 854 2.51 -10.41 -25.28
C ALA A 854 2.12 -9.85 -23.90
N TRP A 855 0.82 -9.67 -23.65
CA TRP A 855 0.28 -9.18 -22.38
C TRP A 855 0.54 -10.16 -21.23
N GLY A 856 0.18 -11.43 -21.38
CA GLY A 856 0.41 -12.45 -20.37
C GLY A 856 1.91 -12.67 -20.10
N SER A 857 2.73 -12.69 -21.16
CA SER A 857 4.18 -12.78 -21.03
C SER A 857 4.77 -11.56 -20.31
N LEU A 858 4.33 -10.33 -20.65
CA LEU A 858 4.78 -9.11 -19.97
C LEU A 858 4.47 -9.18 -18.47
N LEU A 859 3.23 -9.50 -18.09
CA LEU A 859 2.83 -9.60 -16.69
C LEU A 859 3.58 -10.71 -15.94
N PHE A 860 3.80 -11.86 -16.57
CA PHE A 860 4.61 -12.93 -16.00
C PHE A 860 6.05 -12.46 -15.76
N ILE A 861 6.66 -11.78 -16.73
CA ILE A 861 8.01 -11.22 -16.62
C ILE A 861 8.08 -10.21 -15.48
N LEU A 862 7.14 -9.27 -15.43
CA LEU A 862 7.07 -8.30 -14.33
C LEU A 862 6.92 -9.02 -12.99
N THR A 863 6.09 -10.05 -12.90
CA THR A 863 5.92 -10.85 -11.68
C THR A 863 7.21 -11.56 -11.26
N ILE A 864 7.96 -12.14 -12.20
CA ILE A 864 9.25 -12.77 -11.87
C ILE A 864 10.26 -11.71 -11.45
N LEU A 865 10.31 -10.56 -12.13
CA LEU A 865 11.16 -9.44 -11.74
C LEU A 865 10.79 -8.93 -10.33
N ALA A 866 9.51 -8.84 -10.00
CA ALA A 866 9.03 -8.51 -8.66
C ALA A 866 9.48 -9.52 -7.62
N LEU A 867 9.35 -10.81 -7.92
CA LEU A 867 9.75 -11.86 -7.00
C LEU A 867 11.25 -11.80 -6.72
N LEU A 868 12.06 -11.64 -7.78
CA LEU A 868 13.50 -11.46 -7.65
C LEU A 868 13.81 -10.17 -6.87
N ALA A 869 13.15 -9.07 -7.21
CA ALA A 869 13.24 -7.80 -6.48
C ALA A 869 12.65 -7.86 -5.07
N THR A 870 11.98 -8.94 -4.65
CA THR A 870 11.57 -9.16 -3.26
C THR A 870 12.68 -9.91 -2.50
N ILE A 871 13.32 -10.88 -3.15
CA ILE A 871 14.45 -11.63 -2.57
C ILE A 871 15.59 -10.69 -2.18
N PHE A 872 15.92 -9.72 -3.03
CA PHE A 872 17.07 -8.85 -2.76
C PHE A 872 16.77 -7.88 -1.60
N PRO A 873 15.96 -6.81 -1.73
CA PRO A 873 15.85 -5.74 -0.73
C PRO A 873 15.42 -6.21 0.66
N PHE A 874 14.55 -7.21 0.80
CA PHE A 874 14.16 -7.69 2.15
C PHE A 874 15.28 -8.41 2.90
N TYR A 875 16.18 -9.05 2.16
CA TYR A 875 17.35 -9.70 2.74
C TYR A 875 18.59 -8.81 2.68
N TYR A 876 18.48 -7.66 2.01
CA TYR A 876 19.60 -6.88 1.53
C TYR A 876 19.60 -5.41 1.92
N ASN A 877 18.45 -4.74 2.10
CA ASN A 877 18.36 -3.40 2.68
C ASN A 877 18.78 -3.52 4.16
N ARG A 878 20.10 -3.62 4.28
CA ARG A 878 20.95 -2.97 5.25
C ARG A 878 20.32 -1.72 5.79
#